data_AF-A0A3L6JI68-F1
#
_entry.id   AF-A0A3L6JI68-F1
#
_cell.length_a   1.000
_cell.length_b   1.000
_cell.length_c   1.000
_cell.angle_alpha   90.00
_cell.angle_beta   90.00
_cell.angle_gamma   90.00
#
_symmetry.space_group_name_H-M   'P 1'
#
loop_
_entity.id
_entity.type
_entity.pdbx_description
1 polymer ?
#
loop_
_entity_poly.entity_id
_entity_poly.type
_entity_poly.pdbx_seq_one_letter_code
_entity_poly.pdbx_strand_id
1 'polypeptide(L)'
;MNKMKRAMSLILIAMLAATIGATTAFVGAQGDSSPVVHVGWKVSNETEDISHEYQESLWVFGPQPYVWIGYANSTWDYNGTNIANKQYRVNAGDRLLINITIPKNFLPFGAILDVVSFWGETFAVNKAVFGLQFNATSATWNSVSFHYKEGSEKPPESGFLVLDAANSIFENASMLYTVVFAVTFAQAPVPEVFWTGMQVIDTDGKPVSPSWLARAQAGEFGSPPLCLGREVPVSEFAVPRYYYAEAVNDYGSIIHYVDYGTNFTLRMISSVPFGNVTIPFCSLSVAKEYMLNYNWSMPRDLYRYSTDPADWVNVTGMPLMLFFSHNATGTYALSGYLYDITWEWLSDFAVYSVKFDIKLNSTIDMSLFYHTLYAGESLGGSELTWRGHFETAVDMNMDEYDVSGTISPDPSFWRVRDFKGRILDPRQEITSKNTVRLAFRSAFIEAYVRDLTGRIVNRAMPGQMLNVTLDIHSPPGKVNGSYYLPVNKTNVPVDTPNGTTYIDIDGILINRLRQNVTVVLEGGGIESNETHVVRYSIVHYIVIDFMHGTILGVSAVFWHMSHRDTGAYIAEGNLTSYTMLATSVWHLSVGEGISNLWFTAMFTGEAPPIMITGALITSGIFETYSMNASVHNMNTYVLVPIGNESLRETYSDNVVWSPRRLLIGNAFAYEQQTWAVTENGAIDLDGNLFTTEDQYFVLRTGTWKDWGNITREGMEVGLVFDPSPGNLGDEFVSYTWMGVVKMMINFEASEAFIWQHANGTGVGLDEMNKIRETMWAVQGEVSAPGYEWVAWMSVNRSVDLSGIPALKSGSWSNTWFAWGTAQAFQVSTSAAVKQWAAFRAEYAGLLLFRDLPSNGTVGAPDFRIVDGQVVTDEVTHFVLIDSVGEVELRRPLGATSNNGSAIVLPSTVVEFGITIRDVNVTIYPLRVENSNGVRGAWQIRQSYEGVVGLNSTNFDYWITPAYVNEMSFNVSFHVDMVNYNPSDHLKWNHAVVFKIDQVIGNWTLYDFDNSVVVGRSLAVNFFGVLGTATRSQYSAGEKQITDTNGASINASYYEFRAANNPFANVTMGGLPYKWGGDGYVTTYTSASSTAPVGAFSAMYESAAGDTVTNWKVEASMLFMTAGYKNWGGYEVRCDPVFISYTTAHPVGSTTTTATTTVSETTTTSTTLPTTLNEFVFYVVVAGAIAAIVIVVVLLRKR
;
A
#
# COMPACT_ATOMS: atom_id res chain seq x y z
N MET A 1 -25.27 15.33 13.51
CA MET A 1 -25.86 14.07 12.97
C MET A 1 -27.34 13.80 13.34
N ASN A 2 -27.75 13.81 14.62
CA ASN A 2 -29.17 13.54 15.01
C ASN A 2 -30.20 14.61 14.60
N LYS A 3 -29.78 15.82 14.23
CA LYS A 3 -30.68 16.90 13.78
C LYS A 3 -31.14 16.75 12.30
N MET A 4 -30.27 16.26 11.42
CA MET A 4 -30.57 16.10 9.98
C MET A 4 -31.51 14.92 9.70
N LYS A 5 -31.30 13.77 10.37
CA LYS A 5 -32.23 12.63 10.32
C LYS A 5 -33.62 13.00 10.87
N ARG A 6 -33.68 13.90 11.87
CA ARG A 6 -34.94 14.43 12.41
C ARG A 6 -35.64 15.39 11.45
N ALA A 7 -34.91 16.31 10.81
CA ALA A 7 -35.47 17.25 9.83
C ALA A 7 -36.00 16.53 8.58
N MET A 8 -35.24 15.58 8.04
CA MET A 8 -35.62 14.82 6.84
C MET A 8 -36.78 13.85 7.11
N SER A 9 -36.83 13.22 8.30
CA SER A 9 -37.99 12.43 8.72
C SER A 9 -39.22 13.30 8.98
N LEU A 10 -39.06 14.50 9.55
CA LEU A 10 -40.16 15.46 9.75
C LEU A 10 -40.69 16.02 8.42
N ILE A 11 -39.82 16.24 7.43
CA ILE A 11 -40.22 16.65 6.07
C ILE A 11 -40.93 15.51 5.35
N LEU A 12 -40.43 14.27 5.42
CA LEU A 12 -41.12 13.09 4.86
C LEU A 12 -42.49 12.86 5.52
N ILE A 13 -42.60 13.01 6.84
CA ILE A 13 -43.88 12.90 7.58
C ILE A 13 -44.80 14.09 7.25
N ALA A 14 -44.28 15.30 7.11
CA ALA A 14 -45.05 16.48 6.71
C ALA A 14 -45.51 16.41 5.23
N MET A 15 -44.72 15.79 4.35
CA MET A 15 -45.07 15.54 2.96
C MET A 15 -46.06 14.37 2.82
N LEU A 16 -45.93 13.31 3.63
CA LEU A 16 -46.96 12.27 3.75
C LEU A 16 -48.28 12.87 4.29
N ALA A 17 -48.20 13.79 5.26
CA ALA A 17 -49.36 14.48 5.79
C ALA A 17 -49.95 15.50 4.79
N ALA A 18 -49.13 16.14 3.95
CA ALA A 18 -49.57 17.04 2.89
C ALA A 18 -50.16 16.29 1.69
N THR A 19 -49.71 15.07 1.42
CA THR A 19 -50.32 14.17 0.40
C THR A 19 -51.64 13.57 0.89
N ILE A 20 -51.75 13.24 2.18
CA ILE A 20 -53.04 12.91 2.82
C ILE A 20 -53.98 14.15 2.84
N GLY A 21 -53.41 15.35 3.04
CA GLY A 21 -54.14 16.63 2.96
C GLY A 21 -54.61 17.00 1.55
N ALA A 22 -53.80 16.74 0.53
CA ALA A 22 -54.15 16.94 -0.87
C ALA A 22 -55.22 15.93 -1.32
N THR A 23 -55.05 14.64 -1.03
CA THR A 23 -56.05 13.61 -1.35
C THR A 23 -57.40 13.87 -0.66
N THR A 24 -57.42 14.47 0.53
CA THR A 24 -58.67 14.86 1.23
C THR A 24 -59.26 16.18 0.76
N ALA A 25 -58.48 17.10 0.18
CA ALA A 25 -58.97 18.36 -0.38
C ALA A 25 -59.57 18.22 -1.79
N PHE A 26 -59.31 17.12 -2.50
CA PHE A 26 -59.78 16.89 -3.88
C PHE A 26 -60.99 15.94 -4.01
N VAL A 27 -61.60 15.52 -2.88
CA VAL A 27 -62.88 14.76 -2.86
C VAL A 27 -64.08 15.62 -3.34
N GLY A 28 -63.85 16.89 -3.66
CA GLY A 28 -64.90 17.85 -3.99
C GLY A 28 -64.92 18.34 -5.44
N ALA A 29 -64.76 17.50 -6.46
CA ALA A 29 -65.35 17.68 -7.81
C ALA A 29 -64.79 16.67 -8.84
N GLN A 30 -65.43 15.52 -9.07
CA GLN A 30 -65.16 14.71 -10.26
C GLN A 30 -66.46 14.06 -10.78
N GLY A 31 -66.83 14.43 -12.01
CA GLY A 31 -67.88 13.81 -12.80
C GLY A 31 -67.37 13.21 -14.12
N ASP A 32 -66.05 13.16 -14.35
CA ASP A 32 -65.45 12.59 -15.55
C ASP A 32 -64.65 11.33 -15.21
N SER A 33 -65.04 10.21 -15.81
CA SER A 33 -64.38 8.90 -15.69
C SER A 33 -63.17 8.75 -16.63
N SER A 34 -62.57 9.86 -17.08
CA SER A 34 -61.51 9.84 -18.09
C SER A 34 -60.13 9.96 -17.42
N PRO A 35 -59.11 9.20 -17.87
CA PRO A 35 -57.73 9.31 -17.37
C PRO A 35 -57.20 10.75 -17.40
N VAL A 36 -56.45 11.17 -16.37
CA VAL A 36 -55.87 12.53 -16.27
C VAL A 36 -54.43 12.53 -15.73
N VAL A 37 -53.69 13.59 -16.02
CA VAL A 37 -52.37 13.89 -15.42
C VAL A 37 -52.45 15.23 -14.70
N HIS A 38 -52.13 15.24 -13.41
CA HIS A 38 -51.93 16.44 -12.62
C HIS A 38 -50.45 16.83 -12.63
N VAL A 39 -50.18 18.10 -12.90
CA VAL A 39 -48.83 18.68 -12.91
C VAL A 39 -48.80 19.81 -11.91
N GLY A 40 -47.83 19.83 -11.01
CA GLY A 40 -47.57 20.94 -10.08
C GLY A 40 -46.10 21.31 -10.10
N TRP A 41 -45.78 22.58 -9.86
CA TRP A 41 -44.37 23.01 -9.74
C TRP A 41 -44.17 24.09 -8.68
N LYS A 42 -42.94 24.16 -8.17
CA LYS A 42 -42.47 25.17 -7.21
C LYS A 42 -40.98 25.45 -7.42
N VAL A 43 -40.61 26.72 -7.53
CA VAL A 43 -39.23 27.20 -7.53
C VAL A 43 -38.85 27.62 -6.12
N SER A 44 -37.70 27.17 -5.62
CA SER A 44 -37.18 27.49 -4.29
C SER A 44 -35.74 28.02 -4.35
N ASN A 45 -35.42 28.89 -3.39
CA ASN A 45 -34.07 29.33 -3.09
C ASN A 45 -33.86 29.27 -1.58
N GLU A 46 -32.98 28.40 -1.11
CA GLU A 46 -32.77 28.10 0.31
C GLU A 46 -31.28 28.08 0.64
N THR A 47 -30.90 28.62 1.81
CA THR A 47 -29.51 28.54 2.31
C THR A 47 -29.51 27.88 3.69
N GLU A 48 -28.64 26.89 3.88
CA GLU A 48 -28.41 26.18 5.13
C GLU A 48 -26.93 26.33 5.55
N ASP A 49 -26.69 26.67 6.82
CA ASP A 49 -25.33 26.73 7.37
C ASP A 49 -24.86 25.33 7.81
N ILE A 50 -23.59 25.02 7.55
CA ILE A 50 -22.93 23.77 7.92
C ILE A 50 -21.71 24.04 8.80
N SER A 51 -21.43 23.12 9.73
CA SER A 51 -20.17 23.08 10.48
C SER A 51 -19.90 21.67 10.97
N HIS A 52 -18.66 21.22 10.78
CA HIS A 52 -18.18 19.92 11.21
C HIS A 52 -16.77 20.04 11.79
N GLU A 53 -16.45 19.16 12.73
CA GLU A 53 -15.12 19.02 13.31
C GLU A 53 -14.85 17.53 13.52
N TYR A 54 -13.71 17.08 13.02
CA TYR A 54 -13.26 15.70 13.04
C TYR A 54 -11.79 15.62 13.46
N GLN A 55 -11.48 14.63 14.28
CA GLN A 55 -10.12 14.31 14.68
C GLN A 55 -9.98 12.79 14.68
N GLU A 56 -8.93 12.31 14.03
CA GLU A 56 -8.52 10.91 14.07
C GLU A 56 -7.09 10.81 14.60
N SER A 57 -6.82 9.76 15.38
CA SER A 57 -5.50 9.52 15.94
C SER A 57 -5.09 8.07 15.71
N LEU A 58 -3.90 7.89 15.14
CA LEU A 58 -3.33 6.61 14.79
C LEU A 58 -1.93 6.52 15.38
N TRP A 59 -1.65 5.48 16.16
CA TRP A 59 -0.27 5.19 16.55
C TRP A 59 0.48 4.68 15.31
N VAL A 60 1.54 5.37 14.90
CA VAL A 60 2.47 4.85 13.89
C VAL A 60 3.53 3.99 14.57
N PHE A 61 3.99 4.42 15.74
CA PHE A 61 4.76 3.63 16.72
C PHE A 61 4.21 3.97 18.10
N GLY A 62 3.93 3.02 18.97
CA GLY A 62 3.19 3.34 20.19
C GLY A 62 2.83 2.13 21.03
N PRO A 63 2.28 2.33 22.23
CA PRO A 63 1.72 1.25 23.04
C PRO A 63 0.76 0.42 22.19
N GLN A 64 0.94 -0.89 22.17
CA GLN A 64 0.15 -1.76 21.31
C GLN A 64 -0.86 -2.57 22.14
N PRO A 65 -2.16 -2.57 21.78
CA PRO A 65 -3.10 -3.53 22.36
C PRO A 65 -2.72 -4.95 21.95
N TYR A 66 -2.63 -5.87 22.91
CA TYR A 66 -2.29 -7.26 22.65
C TYR A 66 -3.57 -8.07 22.41
N VAL A 67 -3.65 -8.74 21.25
CA VAL A 67 -4.75 -9.66 20.95
C VAL A 67 -4.23 -11.09 21.00
N TRP A 68 -4.82 -11.87 21.87
CA TRP A 68 -4.55 -13.29 22.02
C TRP A 68 -5.81 -14.10 21.76
N ILE A 69 -5.65 -15.22 21.05
CA ILE A 69 -6.76 -16.12 20.74
C ILE A 69 -6.39 -17.52 21.23
N GLY A 70 -7.18 -18.02 22.18
CA GLY A 70 -7.00 -19.33 22.79
C GLY A 70 -8.24 -20.19 22.66
N TYR A 71 -8.06 -21.50 22.70
CA TYR A 71 -9.18 -22.44 22.71
C TYR A 71 -9.77 -22.60 24.12
N ALA A 72 -11.09 -22.65 24.19
CA ALA A 72 -11.82 -22.82 25.43
C ALA A 72 -12.28 -24.28 25.63
N ASN A 73 -12.43 -24.70 26.89
CA ASN A 73 -13.07 -25.96 27.25
C ASN A 73 -14.62 -25.83 27.28
N SER A 74 -15.31 -26.86 27.75
CA SER A 74 -16.78 -26.85 27.84
C SER A 74 -17.34 -25.83 28.85
N THR A 75 -16.51 -25.29 29.75
CA THR A 75 -16.85 -24.30 30.79
C THR A 75 -16.32 -22.90 30.48
N TRP A 76 -15.86 -22.65 29.24
CA TRP A 76 -15.26 -21.39 28.80
C TRP A 76 -13.95 -20.99 29.48
N ASP A 77 -13.26 -21.94 30.13
CA ASP A 77 -11.89 -21.73 30.59
C ASP A 77 -10.90 -22.02 29.47
N TYR A 78 -9.78 -21.29 29.45
CA TYR A 78 -8.69 -21.57 28.53
C TYR A 78 -8.16 -23.00 28.72
N ASN A 79 -8.10 -23.77 27.65
CA ASN A 79 -7.72 -25.19 27.70
C ASN A 79 -6.21 -25.45 27.55
N GLY A 80 -5.38 -24.40 27.54
CA GLY A 80 -3.93 -24.50 27.36
C GLY A 80 -3.43 -24.44 25.91
N THR A 81 -4.34 -24.35 24.92
CA THR A 81 -3.98 -24.34 23.49
C THR A 81 -4.15 -22.95 22.86
N ASN A 82 -3.04 -22.29 22.52
CA ASN A 82 -3.03 -21.06 21.72
C ASN A 82 -3.37 -21.37 20.25
N ILE A 83 -4.05 -20.47 19.55
CA ILE A 83 -4.39 -20.66 18.13
C ILE A 83 -3.17 -20.90 17.23
N ALA A 84 -2.02 -20.28 17.52
CA ALA A 84 -0.77 -20.48 16.78
C ALA A 84 -0.27 -21.94 16.89
N ASN A 85 -0.52 -22.62 18.02
CA ASN A 85 -0.15 -24.03 18.21
C ASN A 85 -0.99 -24.98 17.34
N LYS A 86 -2.13 -24.51 16.82
CA LYS A 86 -2.95 -25.21 15.83
C LYS A 86 -2.87 -24.57 14.45
N GLN A 87 -1.75 -23.90 14.13
CA GLN A 87 -1.52 -23.31 12.80
C GLN A 87 -2.67 -22.37 12.37
N TYR A 88 -3.18 -21.59 13.33
CA TYR A 88 -4.30 -20.66 13.17
C TYR A 88 -5.63 -21.29 12.74
N ARG A 89 -5.68 -22.62 12.64
CA ARG A 89 -6.88 -23.37 12.26
C ARG A 89 -7.97 -23.16 13.30
N VAL A 90 -9.21 -23.08 12.85
CA VAL A 90 -10.44 -23.10 13.65
C VAL A 90 -11.45 -23.98 12.92
N ASN A 91 -12.10 -24.90 13.63
CA ASN A 91 -13.15 -25.76 13.05
C ASN A 91 -14.53 -25.31 13.54
N ALA A 92 -15.57 -25.71 12.80
CA ALA A 92 -16.94 -25.50 13.25
C ALA A 92 -17.17 -26.21 14.60
N GLY A 93 -17.77 -25.49 15.55
CA GLY A 93 -18.00 -25.93 16.92
C GLY A 93 -16.84 -25.66 17.89
N ASP A 94 -15.68 -25.22 17.41
CA ASP A 94 -14.58 -24.82 18.29
C ASP A 94 -14.98 -23.55 19.06
N ARG A 95 -14.65 -23.55 20.35
CA ARG A 95 -14.86 -22.43 21.27
C ARG A 95 -13.56 -21.67 21.45
N LEU A 96 -13.61 -20.36 21.29
CA LEU A 96 -12.45 -19.49 21.35
C LEU A 96 -12.66 -18.35 22.34
N LEU A 97 -11.59 -18.00 23.04
CA LEU A 97 -11.47 -16.79 23.83
C LEU A 97 -10.59 -15.81 23.06
N ILE A 98 -11.16 -14.70 22.62
CA ILE A 98 -10.43 -13.59 22.01
C ILE A 98 -10.17 -12.57 23.10
N ASN A 99 -8.97 -12.61 23.67
CA ASN A 99 -8.54 -11.70 24.74
C ASN A 99 -7.81 -10.49 24.14
N ILE A 100 -8.36 -9.31 24.36
CA ILE A 100 -7.81 -8.03 23.94
C ILE A 100 -7.39 -7.27 25.19
N THR A 101 -6.08 -7.08 25.35
CA THR A 101 -5.50 -6.29 26.43
C THR A 101 -5.06 -4.94 25.88
N ILE A 102 -5.66 -3.86 26.35
CA ILE A 102 -5.44 -2.49 25.87
C ILE A 102 -4.71 -1.71 26.97
N PRO A 103 -3.43 -1.35 26.79
CA PRO A 103 -2.74 -0.42 27.70
C PRO A 103 -3.51 0.90 27.81
N LYS A 104 -3.64 1.48 29.00
CA LYS A 104 -4.39 2.76 29.13
C LYS A 104 -3.73 3.92 28.38
N ASN A 105 -2.41 3.89 28.27
CA ASN A 105 -1.63 4.86 27.47
C ASN A 105 -1.78 4.65 25.96
N PHE A 106 -2.50 3.61 25.51
CA PHE A 106 -2.95 3.52 24.11
C PHE A 106 -3.96 4.61 23.78
N LEU A 107 -4.79 5.02 24.75
CA LEU A 107 -5.69 6.15 24.59
C LEU A 107 -4.94 7.47 24.85
N PRO A 108 -5.36 8.58 24.22
CA PRO A 108 -4.83 9.91 24.52
C PRO A 108 -4.84 10.21 26.02
N PHE A 109 -3.89 11.03 26.50
CA PHE A 109 -3.79 11.35 27.92
C PHE A 109 -5.11 11.91 28.47
N GLY A 110 -5.66 11.25 29.49
CA GLY A 110 -6.93 11.61 30.13
C GLY A 110 -8.19 11.04 29.47
N ALA A 111 -8.08 10.42 28.29
CA ALA A 111 -9.19 9.75 27.64
C ALA A 111 -9.57 8.44 28.35
N ILE A 112 -10.86 8.10 28.35
CA ILE A 112 -11.42 6.89 28.95
C ILE A 112 -11.99 6.02 27.83
N LEU A 113 -11.82 4.70 27.95
CA LEU A 113 -12.38 3.73 27.01
C LEU A 113 -13.91 3.80 26.95
N ASP A 114 -14.49 3.93 25.74
CA ASP A 114 -15.93 3.76 25.49
C ASP A 114 -16.24 2.46 24.73
N VAL A 115 -15.60 2.22 23.58
CA VAL A 115 -15.90 1.05 22.74
C VAL A 115 -14.64 0.30 22.33
N VAL A 116 -14.70 -1.03 22.36
CA VAL A 116 -13.72 -1.93 21.73
C VAL A 116 -14.42 -2.69 20.62
N SER A 117 -13.89 -2.61 19.41
CA SER A 117 -14.37 -3.37 18.26
C SER A 117 -13.27 -4.31 17.76
N PHE A 118 -13.64 -5.54 17.41
CA PHE A 118 -12.76 -6.57 16.83
C PHE A 118 -13.47 -7.22 15.64
N TRP A 119 -12.81 -7.36 14.50
CA TRP A 119 -13.42 -7.94 13.31
C TRP A 119 -12.48 -8.93 12.63
N GLY A 120 -13.02 -9.67 11.66
CA GLY A 120 -12.22 -10.43 10.71
C GLY A 120 -12.87 -10.48 9.35
N GLU A 121 -12.07 -10.36 8.30
CA GLU A 121 -12.52 -10.41 6.91
C GLU A 121 -11.64 -11.34 6.06
N THR A 122 -12.23 -11.89 5.00
CA THR A 122 -11.52 -12.71 4.01
C THR A 122 -11.15 -11.84 2.79
N PHE A 123 -10.07 -12.19 2.08
CA PHE A 123 -9.65 -11.46 0.86
C PHE A 123 -10.36 -11.92 -0.43
N ALA A 124 -11.32 -12.85 -0.34
CA ALA A 124 -12.03 -13.38 -1.51
C ALA A 124 -13.11 -12.43 -2.04
N VAL A 125 -13.49 -12.59 -3.31
CA VAL A 125 -14.62 -11.86 -3.95
C VAL A 125 -15.94 -12.09 -3.20
N ASN A 126 -16.07 -13.20 -2.47
CA ASN A 126 -17.22 -13.56 -1.65
C ASN A 126 -16.91 -13.37 -0.16
N LYS A 127 -16.55 -12.16 0.25
CA LYS A 127 -16.05 -11.88 1.60
C LYS A 127 -17.01 -12.38 2.68
N ALA A 128 -16.53 -13.32 3.50
CA ALA A 128 -17.06 -13.54 4.83
C ALA A 128 -16.42 -12.54 5.80
N VAL A 129 -17.24 -11.88 6.62
CA VAL A 129 -16.84 -10.88 7.60
C VAL A 129 -17.52 -11.17 8.92
N PHE A 130 -16.83 -11.00 10.03
CA PHE A 130 -17.46 -10.93 11.35
C PHE A 130 -16.98 -9.69 12.11
N GLY A 131 -17.82 -9.21 13.01
CA GLY A 131 -17.52 -8.12 13.93
C GLY A 131 -17.99 -8.46 15.34
N LEU A 132 -17.21 -8.07 16.32
CA LEU A 132 -17.46 -8.16 17.76
C LEU A 132 -17.27 -6.76 18.33
N GLN A 133 -18.11 -6.39 19.27
CA GLN A 133 -18.03 -5.08 19.91
C GLN A 133 -18.39 -5.19 21.39
N PHE A 134 -17.64 -4.50 22.22
CA PHE A 134 -17.95 -4.24 23.61
C PHE A 134 -18.03 -2.73 23.84
N ASN A 135 -19.13 -2.25 24.40
CA ASN A 135 -19.28 -0.85 24.82
C ASN A 135 -19.15 -0.79 26.35
N ALA A 136 -18.05 -0.22 26.84
CA ALA A 136 -17.69 -0.10 28.25
C ALA A 136 -18.63 0.85 29.02
N THR A 137 -19.15 1.90 28.37
CA THR A 137 -20.07 2.86 29.01
C THR A 137 -21.44 2.24 29.32
N SER A 138 -21.96 1.42 28.41
CA SER A 138 -23.27 0.74 28.53
C SER A 138 -23.16 -0.70 29.04
N ALA A 139 -21.94 -1.23 29.15
CA ALA A 139 -21.63 -2.64 29.43
C ALA A 139 -22.37 -3.62 28.48
N THR A 140 -22.46 -3.27 27.19
CA THR A 140 -23.15 -4.09 26.19
C THR A 140 -22.18 -4.82 25.26
N TRP A 141 -22.53 -6.06 24.91
CA TRP A 141 -21.79 -6.93 24.02
C TRP A 141 -22.59 -7.12 22.72
N ASN A 142 -21.97 -6.89 21.58
CA ASN A 142 -22.58 -7.05 20.27
C ASN A 142 -21.70 -7.94 19.38
N SER A 143 -22.33 -8.69 18.49
CA SER A 143 -21.65 -9.44 17.44
C SER A 143 -22.45 -9.40 16.16
N VAL A 144 -21.75 -9.47 15.04
CA VAL A 144 -22.36 -9.59 13.72
C VAL A 144 -21.49 -10.52 12.87
N SER A 145 -22.10 -11.32 12.00
CA SER A 145 -21.37 -12.15 11.05
C SER A 145 -22.11 -12.24 9.74
N PHE A 146 -21.41 -11.94 8.66
CA PHE A 146 -21.91 -11.84 7.31
C PHE A 146 -21.15 -12.81 6.42
N HIS A 147 -21.87 -13.54 5.59
CA HIS A 147 -21.26 -14.21 4.45
C HIS A 147 -21.83 -13.58 3.19
N TYR A 148 -20.98 -13.30 2.21
CA TYR A 148 -21.48 -12.97 0.90
C TYR A 148 -22.31 -14.15 0.38
N LYS A 149 -23.57 -13.86 0.08
CA LYS A 149 -24.48 -14.81 -0.56
C LYS A 149 -24.94 -14.18 -1.87
N GLU A 150 -24.56 -14.83 -2.96
CA GLU A 150 -24.83 -14.35 -4.31
C GLU A 150 -26.30 -13.92 -4.47
N GLY A 151 -26.48 -12.67 -4.91
CA GLY A 151 -27.76 -12.01 -5.14
C GLY A 151 -28.40 -11.30 -3.94
N SER A 152 -27.81 -11.28 -2.73
CA SER A 152 -28.43 -10.72 -1.50
C SER A 152 -28.20 -9.22 -1.34
N GLU A 153 -29.28 -8.42 -1.26
CA GLU A 153 -29.25 -6.95 -1.11
C GLU A 153 -28.52 -6.47 0.15
N LYS A 154 -28.50 -7.32 1.18
CA LYS A 154 -27.63 -7.21 2.33
C LYS A 154 -27.00 -8.58 2.54
N PRO A 155 -25.70 -8.66 2.89
CA PRO A 155 -25.13 -9.92 3.35
C PRO A 155 -26.04 -10.46 4.46
N PRO A 156 -26.69 -11.62 4.27
CA PRO A 156 -27.56 -12.15 5.32
C PRO A 156 -26.67 -12.44 6.52
N GLU A 157 -27.17 -12.12 7.72
CA GLU A 157 -26.52 -12.59 8.93
C GLU A 157 -26.38 -14.11 8.83
N SER A 158 -25.14 -14.54 8.77
CA SER A 158 -24.76 -15.91 8.54
C SER A 158 -24.92 -16.76 9.79
N GLY A 159 -24.84 -16.12 10.96
CA GLY A 159 -24.75 -16.78 12.26
C GLY A 159 -23.56 -17.73 12.38
N PHE A 160 -22.54 -17.66 11.51
CA PHE A 160 -21.39 -18.56 11.60
C PHE A 160 -20.55 -18.25 12.84
N LEU A 161 -20.62 -17.03 13.37
CA LEU A 161 -20.03 -16.63 14.64
C LEU A 161 -21.13 -16.38 15.67
N VAL A 162 -21.03 -17.03 16.82
CA VAL A 162 -21.93 -16.86 17.96
C VAL A 162 -21.13 -16.30 19.13
N LEU A 163 -21.51 -15.13 19.62
CA LEU A 163 -20.97 -14.50 20.83
C LEU A 163 -21.72 -14.99 22.07
N ASP A 164 -20.97 -15.47 23.06
CA ASP A 164 -21.47 -15.81 24.39
C ASP A 164 -21.21 -14.62 25.33
N ALA A 165 -22.15 -13.69 25.38
CA ALA A 165 -22.05 -12.51 26.22
C ALA A 165 -22.01 -12.82 27.73
N ALA A 166 -22.51 -13.99 28.17
CA ALA A 166 -22.50 -14.37 29.58
C ALA A 166 -21.12 -14.84 30.07
N ASN A 167 -20.31 -15.36 29.15
CA ASN A 167 -18.93 -15.82 29.41
C ASN A 167 -17.87 -14.84 28.88
N SER A 168 -18.28 -13.71 28.30
CA SER A 168 -17.39 -12.62 27.91
C SER A 168 -17.06 -11.74 29.12
N ILE A 169 -15.82 -11.24 29.18
CA ILE A 169 -15.26 -10.59 30.39
C ILE A 169 -14.75 -9.20 30.03
N PHE A 170 -15.08 -8.20 30.86
CA PHE A 170 -14.42 -6.90 30.84
C PHE A 170 -13.81 -6.59 32.20
N GLU A 171 -12.52 -6.25 32.21
CA GLU A 171 -11.80 -5.79 33.39
C GLU A 171 -11.15 -4.43 33.14
N ASN A 172 -11.28 -3.54 34.11
CA ASN A 172 -10.64 -2.23 34.12
C ASN A 172 -9.61 -2.20 35.26
N ALA A 173 -8.37 -2.57 34.94
CA ALA A 173 -7.25 -2.56 35.89
C ALA A 173 -6.60 -1.18 35.97
N SER A 174 -5.60 -1.01 36.85
CA SER A 174 -4.92 0.28 37.02
C SER A 174 -4.18 0.72 35.75
N MET A 175 -3.53 -0.20 35.04
CA MET A 175 -2.66 0.10 33.89
C MET A 175 -3.22 -0.34 32.52
N LEU A 176 -4.26 -1.16 32.49
CA LEU A 176 -4.79 -1.78 31.27
C LEU A 176 -6.30 -2.02 31.36
N TYR A 177 -6.93 -2.11 30.19
CA TYR A 177 -8.26 -2.68 30.00
C TYR A 177 -8.12 -4.09 29.43
N THR A 178 -8.93 -5.03 29.89
CA THR A 178 -8.99 -6.38 29.34
C THR A 178 -10.41 -6.64 28.84
N VAL A 179 -10.56 -7.00 27.58
CA VAL A 179 -11.83 -7.41 26.96
C VAL A 179 -11.66 -8.82 26.41
N VAL A 180 -12.40 -9.78 26.93
CA VAL A 180 -12.40 -11.17 26.45
C VAL A 180 -13.73 -11.48 25.80
N PHE A 181 -13.74 -11.69 24.49
CA PHE A 181 -14.91 -12.20 23.79
C PHE A 181 -14.90 -13.73 23.81
N ALA A 182 -15.96 -14.33 24.34
CA ALA A 182 -16.21 -15.76 24.27
C ALA A 182 -17.02 -16.08 23.00
N VAL A 183 -16.41 -16.71 22.00
CA VAL A 183 -17.07 -16.96 20.71
C VAL A 183 -17.01 -18.41 20.27
N THR A 184 -18.06 -18.86 19.57
CA THR A 184 -18.11 -20.17 18.91
C THR A 184 -18.33 -19.98 17.43
N PHE A 185 -17.51 -20.62 16.59
CA PHE A 185 -17.77 -20.68 15.16
C PHE A 185 -18.79 -21.78 14.88
N ALA A 186 -20.08 -21.45 14.91
CA ALA A 186 -21.18 -22.43 14.85
C ALA A 186 -21.26 -23.20 13.52
N GLN A 187 -20.76 -22.62 12.44
CA GLN A 187 -20.72 -23.23 11.11
C GLN A 187 -19.36 -22.92 10.46
N ALA A 188 -18.88 -23.79 9.59
CA ALA A 188 -17.70 -23.50 8.77
C ALA A 188 -18.16 -22.64 7.58
N PRO A 189 -17.88 -21.32 7.54
CA PRO A 189 -17.81 -20.66 6.24
C PRO A 189 -16.68 -21.33 5.45
N VAL A 190 -16.71 -21.21 4.12
CA VAL A 190 -15.75 -21.80 3.17
C VAL A 190 -14.30 -21.74 3.72
N PRO A 191 -13.47 -22.79 3.55
CA PRO A 191 -12.14 -22.82 4.15
C PRO A 191 -11.24 -21.64 3.72
N GLU A 192 -11.15 -20.61 4.56
CA GLU A 192 -10.50 -19.33 4.23
C GLU A 192 -9.77 -18.71 5.43
N VAL A 193 -8.84 -17.80 5.13
CA VAL A 193 -8.09 -17.01 6.11
C VAL A 193 -8.82 -15.71 6.38
N PHE A 194 -9.26 -15.51 7.62
CA PHE A 194 -9.80 -14.26 8.11
C PHE A 194 -8.67 -13.41 8.67
N TRP A 195 -8.45 -12.27 8.04
CA TRP A 195 -7.58 -11.20 8.50
C TRP A 195 -8.34 -10.39 9.52
N THR A 196 -7.84 -10.43 10.75
CA THR A 196 -8.52 -9.79 11.87
C THR A 196 -8.02 -8.35 12.05
N GLY A 197 -8.85 -7.53 12.68
CA GLY A 197 -8.49 -6.16 13.06
C GLY A 197 -9.18 -5.72 14.34
N MET A 198 -8.72 -4.62 14.92
CA MET A 198 -9.36 -4.01 16.09
C MET A 198 -9.31 -2.48 16.07
N GLN A 199 -10.26 -1.86 16.77
CA GLN A 199 -10.34 -0.42 16.97
C GLN A 199 -10.86 -0.13 18.38
N VAL A 200 -10.37 0.95 18.97
CA VAL A 200 -10.83 1.45 20.26
C VAL A 200 -11.40 2.85 20.08
N ILE A 201 -12.48 3.18 20.77
CA ILE A 201 -13.09 4.52 20.75
C ILE A 201 -13.13 5.03 22.19
N ASP A 202 -12.70 6.27 22.40
CA ASP A 202 -12.80 6.93 23.71
C ASP A 202 -14.19 7.52 23.98
N THR A 203 -14.41 8.01 25.19
CA THR A 203 -15.69 8.65 25.61
C THR A 203 -16.03 9.94 24.87
N ASP A 204 -15.08 10.55 24.18
CA ASP A 204 -15.30 11.72 23.32
C ASP A 204 -15.64 11.31 21.87
N GLY A 205 -15.72 10.01 21.60
CA GLY A 205 -16.02 9.44 20.29
C GLY A 205 -14.83 9.44 19.34
N LYS A 206 -13.60 9.61 19.83
CA LYS A 206 -12.38 9.63 19.02
C LYS A 206 -11.84 8.21 18.85
N PRO A 207 -11.74 7.70 17.62
CA PRO A 207 -11.16 6.39 17.37
C PRO A 207 -9.64 6.42 17.51
N VAL A 208 -9.09 5.33 18.02
CA VAL A 208 -7.67 5.01 18.08
C VAL A 208 -7.46 3.58 17.59
N SER A 209 -6.57 3.43 16.62
CA SER A 209 -6.25 2.13 16.00
C SER A 209 -4.78 1.76 16.23
N PRO A 210 -4.47 0.45 16.35
CA PRO A 210 -3.10 -0.03 16.50
C PRO A 210 -2.26 0.23 15.24
N SER A 211 -0.94 0.29 15.40
CA SER A 211 -0.02 0.45 14.27
C SER A 211 0.13 -0.86 13.50
N TRP A 212 -0.03 -0.80 12.18
CA TRP A 212 0.33 -1.90 11.30
C TRP A 212 1.86 -2.02 11.15
N LEU A 213 2.56 -0.88 11.08
CA LEU A 213 4.00 -0.80 10.80
C LEU A 213 4.85 -1.27 11.98
N ALA A 214 4.49 -0.89 13.21
CA ALA A 214 5.21 -1.29 14.42
C ALA A 214 5.22 -2.82 14.60
N ARG A 215 4.13 -3.48 14.22
CA ARG A 215 3.95 -4.92 14.46
C ARG A 215 4.49 -5.79 13.33
N ALA A 216 4.40 -5.30 12.09
CA ALA A 216 5.01 -5.94 10.93
C ALA A 216 6.53 -6.12 11.09
N GLN A 217 7.22 -5.23 11.82
CA GLN A 217 8.64 -5.39 12.15
C GLN A 217 8.91 -6.33 13.33
N ALA A 218 8.06 -6.34 14.37
CA ALA A 218 8.21 -7.22 15.53
C ALA A 218 7.94 -8.71 15.21
N GLY A 219 7.47 -9.03 14.01
CA GLY A 219 7.10 -10.39 13.61
C GLY A 219 5.81 -10.88 14.25
N GLU A 220 4.97 -9.95 14.69
CA GLU A 220 3.69 -10.22 15.32
C GLU A 220 2.55 -9.60 14.51
N PHE A 221 1.36 -10.19 14.61
CA PHE A 221 0.18 -9.62 13.94
C PHE A 221 -0.45 -8.48 14.75
N GLY A 222 -1.04 -7.49 14.06
CA GLY A 222 -2.02 -6.55 14.63
C GLY A 222 -3.12 -7.26 15.41
N SER A 223 -3.59 -8.37 14.86
CA SER A 223 -4.36 -9.39 15.55
C SER A 223 -4.18 -10.72 14.82
N PRO A 224 -4.09 -11.86 15.54
CA PRO A 224 -3.86 -13.16 14.90
C PRO A 224 -4.93 -13.48 13.85
N PRO A 225 -4.55 -13.96 12.65
CA PRO A 225 -5.54 -14.40 11.67
C PRO A 225 -6.28 -15.64 12.19
N LEU A 226 -7.48 -15.85 11.66
CA LEU A 226 -8.27 -17.07 11.92
C LEU A 226 -8.42 -17.85 10.62
N CYS A 227 -7.91 -19.07 10.57
CA CYS A 227 -8.03 -19.94 9.40
C CYS A 227 -9.18 -20.92 9.63
N LEU A 228 -10.35 -20.66 9.05
CA LEU A 228 -11.48 -21.57 9.20
C LEU A 228 -11.26 -22.76 8.27
N GLY A 229 -11.21 -23.98 8.80
CA GLY A 229 -11.16 -25.22 8.00
C GLY A 229 -9.87 -25.51 7.21
N ARG A 230 -8.82 -24.69 7.29
CA ARG A 230 -7.50 -24.91 6.66
C ARG A 230 -6.35 -24.63 7.62
N GLU A 231 -5.23 -25.33 7.45
CA GLU A 231 -3.97 -25.07 8.15
C GLU A 231 -3.11 -24.09 7.35
N VAL A 232 -2.48 -23.13 8.03
CA VAL A 232 -1.49 -22.25 7.41
C VAL A 232 -0.20 -22.25 8.23
N PRO A 233 0.97 -22.52 7.63
CA PRO A 233 2.24 -22.53 8.34
C PRO A 233 2.52 -21.18 9.01
N VAL A 234 2.95 -21.22 10.28
CA VAL A 234 3.36 -20.01 11.04
C VAL A 234 4.48 -19.23 10.32
N SER A 235 5.28 -19.92 9.51
CA SER A 235 6.36 -19.31 8.71
C SER A 235 5.88 -18.44 7.56
N GLU A 236 4.63 -18.56 7.10
CA GLU A 236 4.06 -17.66 6.07
C GLU A 236 3.76 -16.26 6.64
N PHE A 237 3.92 -16.08 7.95
CA PHE A 237 3.31 -15.01 8.72
C PHE A 237 4.18 -14.40 9.82
N ALA A 238 5.40 -14.93 10.04
CA ALA A 238 6.34 -14.43 11.04
C ALA A 238 7.57 -13.83 10.36
N VAL A 239 8.09 -12.71 10.87
CA VAL A 239 9.33 -12.11 10.38
C VAL A 239 10.50 -13.08 10.65
N PRO A 240 11.48 -13.20 9.73
CA PRO A 240 12.66 -14.04 9.94
C PRO A 240 13.40 -13.63 11.21
N ARG A 241 13.88 -14.62 11.97
CA ARG A 241 14.73 -14.37 13.14
C ARG A 241 16.16 -14.22 12.64
N TYR A 242 16.86 -13.18 13.05
CA TYR A 242 18.14 -12.83 12.47
C TYR A 242 19.24 -12.62 13.51
N TYR A 243 20.49 -12.67 13.04
CA TYR A 243 21.67 -12.27 13.82
C TYR A 243 22.57 -11.31 13.02
N TYR A 244 23.24 -10.41 13.73
CA TYR A 244 24.32 -9.54 13.27
C TYR A 244 25.65 -10.02 13.86
N ALA A 245 26.75 -9.75 13.17
CA ALA A 245 28.10 -10.05 13.65
C ALA A 245 29.10 -9.01 13.16
N GLU A 246 30.14 -8.75 13.94
CA GLU A 246 31.22 -7.82 13.61
C GLU A 246 32.52 -8.11 14.37
N ALA A 247 33.65 -7.74 13.77
CA ALA A 247 34.97 -7.74 14.38
C ALA A 247 35.38 -6.30 14.73
N VAL A 248 35.54 -6.01 16.02
CA VAL A 248 35.81 -4.66 16.53
C VAL A 248 37.08 -4.58 17.36
N ASN A 249 37.67 -3.39 17.45
CA ASN A 249 38.78 -3.10 18.37
C ASN A 249 38.29 -2.84 19.80
N ASP A 250 39.23 -2.50 20.70
CA ASP A 250 38.95 -2.17 22.10
C ASP A 250 38.06 -0.93 22.31
N TYR A 251 37.86 -0.12 21.25
CA TYR A 251 36.98 1.05 21.26
C TYR A 251 35.60 0.75 20.63
N GLY A 252 35.34 -0.49 20.21
CA GLY A 252 34.09 -0.90 19.57
C GLY A 252 33.98 -0.48 18.09
N SER A 253 35.06 0.00 17.48
CA SER A 253 35.08 0.31 16.04
C SER A 253 35.37 -0.94 15.23
N ILE A 254 34.64 -1.15 14.13
CA ILE A 254 34.90 -2.24 13.17
C ILE A 254 36.34 -2.12 12.68
N ILE A 255 37.05 -3.24 12.64
CA ILE A 255 38.40 -3.33 12.11
C ILE A 255 38.49 -4.34 10.98
N HIS A 256 39.45 -4.13 10.11
CA HIS A 256 39.73 -5.04 9.00
C HIS A 256 41.19 -5.49 8.91
N TYR A 257 42.05 -5.09 9.84
CA TYR A 257 43.45 -5.51 9.90
C TYR A 257 43.85 -5.85 11.34
N VAL A 258 44.61 -6.94 11.49
CA VAL A 258 45.19 -7.38 12.77
C VAL A 258 46.62 -7.88 12.58
N ASP A 259 47.49 -7.55 13.55
CA ASP A 259 48.85 -8.08 13.66
C ASP A 259 48.97 -8.96 14.93
N TYR A 260 50.12 -9.61 15.13
CA TYR A 260 50.41 -10.35 16.35
C TYR A 260 50.21 -9.48 17.60
N GLY A 261 49.58 -10.03 18.63
CA GLY A 261 49.32 -9.31 19.87
C GLY A 261 48.27 -8.19 19.76
N THR A 262 47.69 -7.94 18.59
CA THR A 262 46.63 -6.94 18.41
C THR A 262 45.31 -7.52 18.89
N ASN A 263 44.75 -6.95 19.95
CA ASN A 263 43.46 -7.37 20.48
C ASN A 263 42.33 -7.01 19.52
N PHE A 264 41.42 -7.96 19.30
CA PHE A 264 40.15 -7.74 18.63
C PHE A 264 39.04 -8.51 19.33
N THR A 265 37.81 -8.12 19.04
CA THR A 265 36.60 -8.74 19.57
C THR A 265 35.69 -9.14 18.42
N LEU A 266 35.38 -10.43 18.28
CA LEU A 266 34.24 -10.88 17.48
C LEU A 266 32.98 -10.79 18.35
N ARG A 267 32.02 -9.96 17.93
CA ARG A 267 30.74 -9.76 18.59
C ARG A 267 29.60 -10.25 17.71
N MET A 268 28.63 -10.94 18.31
CA MET A 268 27.37 -11.32 17.66
C MET A 268 26.18 -10.86 18.48
N ILE A 269 25.14 -10.36 17.81
CA ILE A 269 23.89 -9.90 18.43
C ILE A 269 22.72 -10.51 17.66
N SER A 270 21.69 -11.00 18.36
CA SER A 270 20.53 -11.63 17.75
C SER A 270 19.22 -11.04 18.27
N SER A 271 18.15 -11.13 17.46
CA SER A 271 16.81 -10.75 17.89
C SER A 271 16.22 -11.68 18.96
N VAL A 272 16.87 -12.81 19.24
CA VAL A 272 16.53 -13.77 20.30
C VAL A 272 17.77 -14.39 20.96
N PRO A 273 17.69 -14.91 22.19
CA PRO A 273 18.84 -15.56 22.84
C PRO A 273 19.41 -16.73 22.03
N PHE A 274 20.73 -16.75 21.91
CA PHE A 274 21.46 -17.84 21.27
C PHE A 274 21.34 -19.13 22.08
N GLY A 275 21.33 -20.27 21.37
CA GLY A 275 21.35 -21.60 21.97
C GLY A 275 22.55 -22.41 21.56
N ASN A 276 22.85 -22.43 20.25
CA ASN A 276 24.04 -23.07 19.74
C ASN A 276 24.61 -22.25 18.59
N VAL A 277 25.86 -21.82 18.73
CA VAL A 277 26.60 -21.07 17.72
C VAL A 277 27.92 -21.80 17.44
N THR A 278 28.24 -21.98 16.17
CA THR A 278 29.55 -22.47 15.73
C THR A 278 29.97 -21.77 14.46
N ILE A 279 31.10 -21.05 14.54
CA ILE A 279 31.65 -20.23 13.46
C ILE A 279 33.03 -20.79 13.09
N PRO A 280 33.21 -21.38 11.89
CA PRO A 280 34.53 -21.62 11.34
C PRO A 280 35.14 -20.27 10.95
N PHE A 281 36.12 -19.78 11.72
CA PHE A 281 36.60 -18.40 11.57
C PHE A 281 37.76 -18.28 10.59
N CYS A 282 38.88 -18.97 10.85
CA CYS A 282 40.06 -18.94 9.98
C CYS A 282 40.93 -20.19 10.15
N SER A 283 41.87 -20.43 9.22
CA SER A 283 42.99 -21.35 9.43
C SER A 283 44.01 -20.73 10.39
N LEU A 284 44.69 -21.56 11.17
CA LEU A 284 45.71 -21.16 12.14
C LEU A 284 47.11 -21.64 11.73
N SER A 285 47.24 -22.81 11.11
CA SER A 285 48.54 -23.36 10.71
C SER A 285 48.40 -24.38 9.58
N VAL A 286 49.34 -24.35 8.64
CA VAL A 286 49.58 -25.37 7.61
C VAL A 286 50.80 -26.24 7.91
N ALA A 287 51.43 -26.08 9.08
CA ALA A 287 52.59 -26.89 9.43
C ALA A 287 52.20 -28.36 9.56
N LYS A 288 53.03 -29.25 8.98
CA LYS A 288 52.72 -30.68 8.80
C LYS A 288 52.39 -31.41 10.10
N GLU A 289 52.96 -30.98 11.22
CA GLU A 289 52.66 -31.53 12.56
C GLU A 289 51.27 -31.19 13.11
N TYR A 290 50.64 -30.12 12.63
CA TYR A 290 49.29 -29.70 13.02
C TYR A 290 48.24 -30.01 11.95
N MET A 291 48.64 -30.37 10.73
CA MET A 291 47.71 -30.79 9.68
C MET A 291 47.10 -32.16 9.99
N LEU A 292 45.80 -32.30 9.81
CA LEU A 292 45.14 -33.59 9.81
C LEU A 292 45.34 -34.26 8.44
N ASN A 293 45.92 -35.46 8.40
CA ASN A 293 46.05 -36.23 7.16
C ASN A 293 44.66 -36.67 6.66
N TYR A 294 44.06 -35.85 5.81
CA TYR A 294 42.72 -36.00 5.27
C TYR A 294 42.72 -35.57 3.80
N ASN A 295 42.37 -36.49 2.92
CA ASN A 295 42.27 -36.20 1.49
C ASN A 295 40.87 -35.68 1.19
N TRP A 296 40.80 -34.51 0.57
CA TRP A 296 39.53 -33.90 0.18
C TRP A 296 39.68 -33.21 -1.18
N SER A 297 38.54 -32.95 -1.82
CA SER A 297 38.48 -32.35 -3.15
C SER A 297 37.47 -31.21 -3.19
N MET A 298 37.75 -30.19 -3.99
CA MET A 298 36.80 -29.10 -4.28
C MET A 298 36.74 -28.80 -5.78
N PRO A 299 35.58 -28.39 -6.32
CA PRO A 299 35.49 -27.94 -7.70
C PRO A 299 36.35 -26.68 -7.90
N ARG A 300 37.03 -26.58 -9.04
CA ARG A 300 37.82 -25.38 -9.42
C ARG A 300 36.94 -24.16 -9.66
N ASP A 301 35.71 -24.38 -10.09
CA ASP A 301 34.72 -23.34 -10.37
C ASP A 301 33.39 -23.75 -9.75
N LEU A 302 32.93 -22.97 -8.77
CA LEU A 302 31.68 -23.23 -8.06
C LEU A 302 30.45 -23.07 -8.96
N TYR A 303 30.56 -22.35 -10.07
CA TYR A 303 29.43 -22.00 -10.94
C TYR A 303 29.37 -22.83 -12.22
N ARG A 304 30.28 -23.78 -12.38
CA ARG A 304 30.36 -24.64 -13.56
C ARG A 304 30.22 -26.09 -13.18
N TYR A 305 29.06 -26.69 -13.48
CA TYR A 305 28.86 -28.13 -13.32
C TYR A 305 29.92 -28.92 -14.09
N SER A 306 30.69 -29.73 -13.38
CA SER A 306 31.64 -30.65 -13.99
C SER A 306 31.78 -31.95 -13.21
N THR A 307 31.68 -33.06 -13.94
CA THR A 307 31.99 -34.40 -13.43
C THR A 307 33.41 -34.83 -13.78
N ASP A 308 34.18 -34.00 -14.49
CA ASP A 308 35.56 -34.32 -14.88
C ASP A 308 36.50 -34.14 -13.68
N PRO A 309 37.22 -35.18 -13.22
CA PRO A 309 38.19 -35.06 -12.13
C PRO A 309 39.27 -33.99 -12.36
N ALA A 310 39.56 -33.58 -13.61
CA ALA A 310 40.50 -32.51 -13.91
C ALA A 310 40.02 -31.13 -13.41
N ASP A 311 38.70 -30.93 -13.33
CA ASP A 311 38.05 -29.73 -12.83
C ASP A 311 37.94 -29.72 -11.29
N TRP A 312 38.50 -30.72 -10.61
CA TRP A 312 38.57 -30.80 -9.16
C TRP A 312 40.01 -30.60 -8.67
N VAL A 313 40.16 -29.88 -7.56
CA VAL A 313 41.43 -29.71 -6.86
C VAL A 313 41.47 -30.71 -5.72
N ASN A 314 42.40 -31.66 -5.77
CA ASN A 314 42.66 -32.59 -4.67
C ASN A 314 43.68 -31.98 -3.71
N VAL A 315 43.32 -31.90 -2.44
CA VAL A 315 44.18 -31.37 -1.39
C VAL A 315 44.50 -32.50 -0.40
N THR A 316 45.80 -32.73 -0.19
CA THR A 316 46.30 -33.70 0.78
C THR A 316 46.56 -32.99 2.11
N GLY A 317 45.67 -33.20 3.08
CA GLY A 317 45.75 -32.62 4.41
C GLY A 317 44.71 -31.51 4.66
N MET A 318 44.27 -31.39 5.91
CA MET A 318 43.36 -30.35 6.38
C MET A 318 44.11 -29.44 7.37
N PRO A 319 44.17 -28.12 7.13
CA PRO A 319 44.82 -27.18 8.05
C PRO A 319 44.08 -27.11 9.39
N LEU A 320 44.81 -26.75 10.44
CA LEU A 320 44.21 -26.45 11.74
C LEU A 320 43.37 -25.18 11.64
N MET A 321 42.15 -25.18 12.18
CA MET A 321 41.24 -24.03 12.14
C MET A 321 40.84 -23.55 13.53
N LEU A 322 40.56 -22.24 13.63
CA LEU A 322 39.93 -21.58 14.76
C LEU A 322 38.40 -21.61 14.62
N PHE A 323 37.73 -22.03 15.69
CA PHE A 323 36.28 -22.01 15.80
C PHE A 323 35.86 -21.15 16.99
N PHE A 324 34.90 -20.26 16.76
CA PHE A 324 34.16 -19.60 17.84
C PHE A 324 32.87 -20.36 18.09
N SER A 325 32.66 -20.79 19.33
CA SER A 325 31.52 -21.63 19.70
C SER A 325 30.80 -21.10 20.94
N HIS A 326 29.49 -21.25 20.96
CA HIS A 326 28.64 -21.05 22.13
C HIS A 326 27.62 -22.19 22.21
N ASN A 327 27.42 -22.74 23.40
CA ASN A 327 26.39 -23.73 23.70
C ASN A 327 26.02 -23.68 25.19
N ALA A 328 25.22 -24.64 25.67
CA ALA A 328 24.76 -24.72 27.06
C ALA A 328 25.87 -24.76 28.12
N THR A 329 27.12 -25.09 27.77
CA THR A 329 28.24 -25.09 28.72
C THR A 329 28.94 -23.73 28.79
N GLY A 330 28.81 -22.88 27.78
CA GLY A 330 29.38 -21.54 27.73
C GLY A 330 29.87 -21.11 26.34
N THR A 331 30.67 -20.06 26.32
CA THR A 331 31.25 -19.44 25.11
C THR A 331 32.77 -19.67 25.08
N TYR A 332 33.30 -20.19 23.96
CA TYR A 332 34.68 -20.64 23.84
C TYR A 332 35.30 -20.34 22.47
N ALA A 333 36.62 -20.23 22.43
CA ALA A 333 37.43 -20.36 21.22
C ALA A 333 38.10 -21.75 21.22
N LEU A 334 38.02 -22.47 20.11
CA LEU A 334 38.44 -23.88 20.01
C LEU A 334 39.24 -24.10 18.73
N SER A 335 40.12 -25.12 18.75
CA SER A 335 40.84 -25.58 17.57
C SER A 335 40.20 -26.87 17.01
N GLY A 336 40.26 -27.04 15.69
CA GLY A 336 39.69 -28.22 15.04
C GLY A 336 39.94 -28.29 13.54
N TYR A 337 39.19 -29.16 12.88
CA TYR A 337 39.28 -29.43 11.44
C TYR A 337 37.88 -29.54 10.83
N LEU A 338 37.76 -29.20 9.54
CA LEU A 338 36.62 -29.62 8.74
C LEU A 338 36.80 -31.10 8.35
N TYR A 339 35.71 -31.85 8.35
CA TYR A 339 35.69 -33.29 8.08
C TYR A 339 34.48 -33.63 7.21
N ASP A 340 34.48 -34.81 6.58
CA ASP A 340 33.40 -35.30 5.71
C ASP A 340 32.92 -34.27 4.65
N ILE A 341 33.87 -33.53 4.07
CA ILE A 341 33.60 -32.50 3.07
C ILE A 341 33.06 -33.15 1.79
N THR A 342 31.85 -32.77 1.41
CA THR A 342 31.18 -33.18 0.18
C THR A 342 30.61 -31.96 -0.54
N TRP A 343 30.58 -32.02 -1.87
CA TRP A 343 30.04 -30.93 -2.70
C TRP A 343 28.84 -31.44 -3.49
N GLU A 344 27.76 -30.66 -3.51
CA GLU A 344 26.51 -30.97 -4.20
C GLU A 344 26.20 -29.85 -5.19
N TRP A 345 25.91 -30.21 -6.44
CA TRP A 345 25.46 -29.24 -7.44
C TRP A 345 23.97 -28.92 -7.23
N LEU A 346 23.65 -27.67 -6.94
CA LEU A 346 22.28 -27.19 -6.85
C LEU A 346 21.84 -26.65 -8.22
N SER A 347 21.07 -27.44 -8.97
CA SER A 347 20.62 -27.12 -10.33
C SER A 347 19.87 -25.79 -10.42
N ASP A 348 19.08 -25.49 -9.40
CA ASP A 348 18.18 -24.33 -9.39
C ASP A 348 18.94 -23.00 -9.27
N PHE A 349 20.18 -23.07 -8.76
CA PHE A 349 21.05 -21.91 -8.53
C PHE A 349 22.30 -21.93 -9.41
N ALA A 350 22.50 -23.00 -10.18
CA ALA A 350 23.72 -23.25 -10.96
C ALA A 350 25.00 -23.04 -10.14
N VAL A 351 25.03 -23.58 -8.92
CA VAL A 351 26.19 -23.47 -8.01
C VAL A 351 26.43 -24.75 -7.22
N TYR A 352 27.69 -25.07 -6.96
CA TYR A 352 28.09 -26.10 -6.00
C TYR A 352 27.93 -25.59 -4.56
N SER A 353 27.21 -26.34 -3.74
CA SER A 353 27.08 -26.16 -2.29
C SER A 353 27.94 -27.18 -1.56
N VAL A 354 28.63 -26.77 -0.48
CA VAL A 354 29.46 -27.67 0.33
C VAL A 354 28.72 -28.10 1.60
N LYS A 355 28.86 -29.38 1.94
CA LYS A 355 28.48 -29.97 3.23
C LYS A 355 29.73 -30.48 3.93
N PHE A 356 29.85 -30.19 5.22
CA PHE A 356 30.97 -30.64 6.04
C PHE A 356 30.55 -30.80 7.49
N ASP A 357 31.33 -31.60 8.23
CA ASP A 357 31.29 -31.72 9.68
C ASP A 357 32.50 -31.07 10.33
N ILE A 358 32.38 -30.80 11.63
CA ILE A 358 33.42 -30.14 12.43
C ILE A 358 33.97 -31.15 13.43
N LYS A 359 35.27 -31.40 13.34
CA LYS A 359 36.00 -32.25 14.30
C LYS A 359 36.90 -31.38 15.16
N LEU A 360 36.43 -31.07 16.37
CA LEU A 360 37.20 -30.32 17.38
C LEU A 360 38.36 -31.19 17.91
N ASN A 361 39.52 -30.59 18.17
CA ASN A 361 40.68 -31.29 18.70
C ASN A 361 41.25 -30.58 19.94
N SER A 362 40.76 -30.96 21.11
CA SER A 362 41.18 -30.37 22.39
C SER A 362 42.60 -30.72 22.83
N THR A 363 43.32 -31.57 22.09
CA THR A 363 44.73 -31.92 22.41
C THR A 363 45.72 -30.87 21.91
N ILE A 364 45.29 -29.97 21.02
CA ILE A 364 46.11 -28.88 20.50
C ILE A 364 45.98 -27.69 21.43
N ASP A 365 47.11 -27.23 21.96
CA ASP A 365 47.16 -26.02 22.78
C ASP A 365 46.87 -24.78 21.92
N MET A 366 45.66 -24.27 22.04
CA MET A 366 45.17 -23.12 21.27
C MET A 366 45.91 -21.83 21.64
N SER A 367 46.50 -21.74 22.83
CA SER A 367 47.26 -20.56 23.28
C SER A 367 48.56 -20.32 22.49
N LEU A 368 49.03 -21.31 21.72
CA LEU A 368 50.13 -21.13 20.77
C LEU A 368 49.74 -20.25 19.58
N PHE A 369 48.45 -20.22 19.23
CA PHE A 369 47.93 -19.58 18.01
C PHE A 369 47.00 -18.41 18.31
N TYR A 370 46.15 -18.51 19.34
CA TYR A 370 45.18 -17.49 19.71
C TYR A 370 45.04 -17.40 21.23
N HIS A 371 45.35 -16.24 21.78
CA HIS A 371 45.20 -15.98 23.20
C HIS A 371 43.82 -15.39 23.49
N THR A 372 42.97 -16.15 24.20
CA THR A 372 41.63 -15.68 24.59
C THR A 372 41.69 -14.86 25.87
N LEU A 373 41.29 -13.60 25.80
CA LEU A 373 41.21 -12.68 26.95
C LEU A 373 39.84 -12.75 27.64
N TYR A 374 38.78 -12.80 26.85
CA TYR A 374 37.40 -12.86 27.34
C TYR A 374 36.52 -13.60 26.34
N ALA A 375 35.66 -14.49 26.83
CA ALA A 375 34.58 -15.07 26.08
C ALA A 375 33.35 -15.12 26.99
N GLY A 376 32.21 -14.63 26.52
CA GLY A 376 31.05 -14.50 27.39
C GLY A 376 29.77 -14.16 26.65
N GLU A 377 28.71 -14.05 27.45
CA GLU A 377 27.38 -13.64 27.01
C GLU A 377 26.94 -12.38 27.75
N SER A 378 26.15 -11.57 27.06
CA SER A 378 25.47 -10.40 27.61
C SER A 378 24.04 -10.36 27.07
N LEU A 379 23.25 -9.40 27.54
CA LEU A 379 21.89 -9.15 27.04
C LEU A 379 20.97 -10.38 27.12
N GLY A 380 21.06 -11.13 28.22
CA GLY A 380 20.24 -12.33 28.45
C GLY A 380 20.52 -13.48 27.47
N GLY A 381 21.73 -13.55 26.91
CA GLY A 381 22.15 -14.56 25.93
C GLY A 381 21.91 -14.17 24.48
N SER A 382 21.40 -12.96 24.21
CA SER A 382 21.22 -12.43 22.85
C SER A 382 22.47 -11.76 22.28
N GLU A 383 23.52 -11.58 23.09
CA GLU A 383 24.85 -11.13 22.65
C GLU A 383 25.93 -12.13 23.06
N LEU A 384 26.82 -12.44 22.12
CA LEU A 384 28.00 -13.29 22.32
C LEU A 384 29.26 -12.54 21.93
N THR A 385 30.30 -12.70 22.73
CA THR A 385 31.55 -11.97 22.55
C THR A 385 32.75 -12.89 22.72
N TRP A 386 33.69 -12.82 21.78
CA TRP A 386 35.01 -13.46 21.86
C TRP A 386 36.10 -12.41 21.65
N ARG A 387 36.88 -12.12 22.69
CA ARG A 387 37.99 -11.15 22.67
C ARG A 387 39.32 -11.85 22.88
N GLY A 388 40.29 -11.53 22.04
CA GLY A 388 41.64 -12.11 22.07
C GLY A 388 42.55 -11.54 21.00
N HIS A 389 43.70 -12.19 20.78
CA HIS A 389 44.65 -11.82 19.73
C HIS A 389 45.38 -13.04 19.16
N PHE A 390 45.87 -12.92 17.93
CA PHE A 390 46.72 -13.93 17.29
C PHE A 390 48.15 -13.89 17.83
N GLU A 391 48.77 -15.07 17.91
CA GLU A 391 50.12 -15.31 18.40
C GLU A 391 51.10 -15.61 17.27
N THR A 392 52.39 -15.55 17.57
CA THR A 392 53.48 -15.69 16.57
C THR A 392 53.51 -17.00 15.80
N ALA A 393 52.87 -18.07 16.30
CA ALA A 393 52.83 -19.37 15.62
C ALA A 393 51.75 -19.47 14.52
N VAL A 394 50.94 -18.42 14.32
CA VAL A 394 49.91 -18.39 13.27
C VAL A 394 50.54 -18.30 11.89
N ASP A 395 50.14 -19.24 11.02
CA ASP A 395 50.55 -19.34 9.63
C ASP A 395 49.34 -19.71 8.76
N MET A 396 48.80 -18.71 8.05
CA MET A 396 47.58 -18.85 7.26
C MET A 396 47.86 -19.16 5.78
N ASN A 397 49.12 -19.08 5.33
CA ASN A 397 49.44 -19.25 3.92
C ASN A 397 49.95 -20.67 3.65
N MET A 398 49.64 -21.23 2.49
CA MET A 398 50.23 -22.50 2.04
C MET A 398 51.62 -22.32 1.41
N ASP A 399 51.98 -21.09 1.04
CA ASP A 399 53.33 -20.76 0.59
C ASP A 399 54.29 -20.76 1.79
N GLU A 400 55.34 -21.57 1.73
CA GLU A 400 56.39 -21.65 2.76
C GLU A 400 57.11 -20.31 2.99
N TYR A 401 56.88 -19.31 2.13
CA TYR A 401 57.53 -17.99 2.16
C TYR A 401 56.62 -16.84 2.63
N ASP A 402 55.38 -17.11 3.04
CA ASP A 402 54.47 -16.08 3.56
C ASP A 402 53.67 -16.64 4.75
N VAL A 403 53.39 -15.82 5.77
CA VAL A 403 52.57 -16.21 6.93
C VAL A 403 51.27 -15.42 7.00
N SER A 404 51.07 -14.52 6.04
CA SER A 404 49.89 -13.67 5.96
C SER A 404 48.67 -14.40 5.39
N GLY A 405 47.49 -13.88 5.70
CA GLY A 405 46.23 -14.40 5.18
C GLY A 405 45.09 -13.41 5.27
N THR A 406 44.06 -13.65 4.47
CA THR A 406 42.80 -12.91 4.54
C THR A 406 41.75 -13.81 5.17
N ILE A 407 41.14 -13.33 6.25
CA ILE A 407 40.09 -13.98 7.01
C ILE A 407 38.76 -13.43 6.51
N SER A 408 37.98 -14.26 5.84
CA SER A 408 36.67 -13.87 5.29
C SER A 408 35.61 -14.93 5.60
N PRO A 409 35.22 -15.08 6.88
CA PRO A 409 34.23 -16.08 7.28
C PRO A 409 32.89 -15.77 6.64
N ASP A 410 32.37 -16.72 5.85
CA ASP A 410 31.07 -16.58 5.18
C ASP A 410 29.94 -17.05 6.12
N PRO A 411 28.95 -16.18 6.44
CA PRO A 411 27.84 -16.52 7.32
C PRO A 411 27.03 -17.74 6.87
N SER A 412 27.03 -18.09 5.58
CA SER A 412 26.37 -19.28 5.06
C SER A 412 26.94 -20.59 5.64
N PHE A 413 28.15 -20.56 6.18
CA PHE A 413 28.79 -21.71 6.83
C PHE A 413 28.66 -21.69 8.36
N TRP A 414 27.98 -20.71 8.94
CA TRP A 414 27.83 -20.61 10.39
C TRP A 414 26.63 -21.41 10.85
N ARG A 415 26.79 -22.19 11.91
CA ARG A 415 25.67 -22.89 12.54
C ARG A 415 25.16 -22.03 13.69
N VAL A 416 24.16 -21.18 13.42
CA VAL A 416 23.59 -20.25 14.41
C VAL A 416 22.15 -20.64 14.71
N ARG A 417 21.88 -21.00 15.97
CA ARG A 417 20.56 -21.43 16.45
C ARG A 417 20.17 -20.69 17.73
N ASP A 418 18.88 -20.43 17.87
CA ASP A 418 18.31 -19.91 19.11
C ASP A 418 18.30 -20.97 20.24
N PHE A 419 17.95 -20.54 21.46
CA PHE A 419 17.84 -21.44 22.63
C PHE A 419 16.82 -22.58 22.47
N LYS A 420 15.95 -22.54 21.46
CA LYS A 420 14.99 -23.61 21.12
C LYS A 420 15.47 -24.48 19.95
N GLY A 421 16.69 -24.27 19.44
CA GLY A 421 17.30 -25.04 18.35
C GLY A 421 16.88 -24.62 16.94
N ARG A 422 16.16 -23.51 16.78
CA ARG A 422 15.73 -22.96 15.48
C ARG A 422 16.86 -22.17 14.83
N ILE A 423 16.99 -22.26 13.51
CA ILE A 423 18.02 -21.54 12.74
C ILE A 423 17.73 -20.04 12.76
N LEU A 424 18.79 -19.24 12.88
CA LEU A 424 18.76 -17.77 12.75
C LEU A 424 19.41 -17.38 11.43
N ASP A 425 18.82 -16.41 10.73
CA ASP A 425 19.32 -15.94 9.44
C ASP A 425 20.36 -14.83 9.61
N PRO A 426 21.48 -14.84 8.86
CA PRO A 426 22.45 -13.75 8.92
C PRO A 426 21.86 -12.46 8.35
N ARG A 427 22.09 -11.35 9.06
CA ARG A 427 21.86 -10.01 8.55
C ARG A 427 22.72 -9.72 7.33
N GLN A 428 22.14 -9.09 6.30
CA GLN A 428 22.85 -8.82 5.05
C GLN A 428 24.05 -7.90 5.28
N GLU A 429 24.00 -7.05 6.31
CA GLU A 429 25.08 -6.16 6.73
C GLU A 429 26.41 -6.87 6.98
N ILE A 430 26.37 -8.13 7.44
CA ILE A 430 27.61 -8.90 7.68
C ILE A 430 28.42 -9.03 6.39
N THR A 431 27.74 -9.33 5.28
CA THR A 431 28.36 -9.50 3.96
C THR A 431 28.48 -8.19 3.19
N SER A 432 27.50 -7.29 3.32
CA SER A 432 27.48 -6.02 2.58
C SER A 432 28.45 -4.99 3.14
N LYS A 433 28.66 -4.95 4.47
CA LYS A 433 29.62 -4.08 5.14
C LYS A 433 30.95 -4.78 5.50
N ASN A 434 31.09 -6.06 5.16
CA ASN A 434 32.27 -6.89 5.51
C ASN A 434 32.65 -6.82 6.99
N THR A 435 31.66 -6.72 7.89
CA THR A 435 31.87 -6.37 9.30
C THR A 435 32.72 -7.37 10.08
N VAL A 436 32.86 -8.61 9.59
CA VAL A 436 33.65 -9.69 10.20
C VAL A 436 34.91 -10.05 9.42
N ARG A 437 35.20 -9.33 8.34
CA ARG A 437 36.36 -9.60 7.49
C ARG A 437 37.62 -8.97 8.09
N LEU A 438 38.69 -9.74 8.18
CA LEU A 438 39.99 -9.30 8.69
C LEU A 438 41.12 -9.70 7.75
N ALA A 439 42.18 -8.89 7.68
CA ALA A 439 43.45 -9.23 7.09
C ALA A 439 44.47 -9.44 8.20
N PHE A 440 45.18 -10.56 8.15
CA PHE A 440 46.25 -10.89 9.08
C PHE A 440 47.59 -10.78 8.36
N ARG A 441 48.33 -9.69 8.61
CA ARG A 441 49.62 -9.35 7.97
C ARG A 441 49.62 -9.37 6.42
N SER A 442 48.44 -9.44 5.81
CA SER A 442 48.25 -9.45 4.36
C SER A 442 48.08 -8.02 3.86
N ALA A 443 48.54 -7.74 2.65
CA ALA A 443 48.34 -6.45 2.03
C ALA A 443 46.83 -6.23 1.80
N PHE A 444 46.31 -5.15 2.36
CA PHE A 444 44.88 -4.91 2.46
C PHE A 444 44.59 -3.42 2.28
N ILE A 445 43.49 -3.08 1.61
CA ILE A 445 43.15 -1.70 1.27
C ILE A 445 41.79 -1.36 1.84
N GLU A 446 41.73 -0.33 2.68
CA GLU A 446 40.48 0.29 3.11
C GLU A 446 40.22 1.50 2.23
N ALA A 447 39.15 1.46 1.45
CA ALA A 447 38.76 2.52 0.57
C ALA A 447 37.58 3.29 1.17
N TYR A 448 37.74 4.59 1.40
CA TYR A 448 36.72 5.48 1.91
C TYR A 448 36.31 6.48 0.84
N VAL A 449 35.00 6.65 0.65
CA VAL A 449 34.46 7.71 -0.21
C VAL A 449 33.88 8.79 0.69
N ARG A 450 34.46 9.98 0.65
CA ARG A 450 34.09 11.13 1.48
C ARG A 450 33.63 12.31 0.65
N ASP A 451 32.80 13.17 1.21
CA ASP A 451 32.55 14.49 0.65
C ASP A 451 33.70 15.46 1.00
N LEU A 452 33.61 16.70 0.51
CA LEU A 452 34.59 17.75 0.81
C LEU A 452 34.60 18.18 2.29
N THR A 453 33.60 17.78 3.08
CA THR A 453 33.55 18.01 4.54
C THR A 453 34.21 16.89 5.34
N GLY A 454 34.60 15.80 4.67
CA GLY A 454 35.25 14.63 5.27
C GLY A 454 34.29 13.56 5.77
N ARG A 455 32.97 13.70 5.53
CA ARG A 455 31.96 12.70 5.90
C ARG A 455 31.91 11.57 4.88
N ILE A 456 31.71 10.33 5.32
CA ILE A 456 31.53 9.18 4.42
C ILE A 456 30.22 9.34 3.66
N VAL A 457 30.26 9.10 2.36
CA VAL A 457 29.13 9.29 1.44
C VAL A 457 28.62 7.95 0.95
N ASN A 458 27.38 7.60 1.29
CA ASN A 458 26.69 6.40 0.77
C ASN A 458 25.98 6.66 -0.56
N ARG A 459 25.66 7.93 -0.84
CA ARG A 459 25.04 8.37 -2.09
C ARG A 459 25.69 9.66 -2.59
N ALA A 460 26.21 9.63 -3.81
CA ALA A 460 26.78 10.77 -4.49
C ALA A 460 25.84 11.25 -5.61
N MET A 461 25.49 12.54 -5.63
CA MET A 461 24.73 13.10 -6.75
C MET A 461 25.65 13.45 -7.92
N PRO A 462 25.16 13.41 -9.18
CA PRO A 462 25.92 13.91 -10.33
C PRO A 462 26.42 15.34 -10.09
N GLY A 463 27.70 15.60 -10.37
CA GLY A 463 28.37 16.86 -10.11
C GLY A 463 28.93 17.03 -8.70
N GLN A 464 28.64 16.12 -7.77
CA GLN A 464 29.24 16.14 -6.43
C GLN A 464 30.71 15.70 -6.49
N MET A 465 31.61 16.52 -5.95
CA MET A 465 33.01 16.16 -5.82
C MET A 465 33.23 15.27 -4.59
N LEU A 466 33.83 14.11 -4.82
CA LEU A 466 34.13 13.09 -3.83
C LEU A 466 35.64 13.03 -3.61
N ASN A 467 36.04 12.79 -2.37
CA ASN A 467 37.38 12.43 -1.98
C ASN A 467 37.43 10.92 -1.73
N VAL A 468 38.10 10.20 -2.62
CA VAL A 468 38.34 8.77 -2.45
C VAL A 468 39.69 8.61 -1.79
N THR A 469 39.70 8.03 -0.60
CA THR A 469 40.90 7.77 0.19
C THR A 469 41.11 6.26 0.29
N LEU A 470 42.32 5.79 0.04
CA LEU A 470 42.74 4.40 0.09
C LEU A 470 43.83 4.26 1.16
N ASP A 471 43.50 3.63 2.28
CA ASP A 471 44.48 3.25 3.30
C ASP A 471 44.99 1.85 2.98
N ILE A 472 46.22 1.81 2.49
CA ILE A 472 46.92 0.60 2.05
C ILE A 472 47.73 0.09 3.24
N HIS A 473 47.19 -0.91 3.92
CA HIS A 473 47.84 -1.65 4.98
C HIS A 473 48.81 -2.66 4.36
N SER A 474 50.09 -2.59 4.72
CA SER A 474 51.09 -3.53 4.23
C SER A 474 52.31 -3.58 5.13
N PRO A 475 53.04 -4.72 5.20
CA PRO A 475 54.33 -4.78 5.87
C PRO A 475 55.33 -3.71 5.37
N PRO A 476 56.22 -3.21 6.26
CA PRO A 476 57.23 -2.21 5.89
C PRO A 476 58.03 -2.61 4.65
N GLY A 477 58.15 -1.69 3.68
CA GLY A 477 58.92 -1.90 2.44
C GLY A 477 58.14 -2.57 1.29
N LYS A 478 56.94 -3.13 1.51
CA LYS A 478 56.11 -3.70 0.42
C LYS A 478 55.39 -2.66 -0.44
N VAL A 479 55.23 -1.42 0.04
CA VAL A 479 54.71 -0.29 -0.74
C VAL A 479 55.85 0.69 -1.02
N ASN A 480 56.37 0.68 -2.26
CA ASN A 480 57.46 1.55 -2.72
C ASN A 480 58.66 1.62 -1.75
N GLY A 481 59.39 0.52 -1.64
CA GLY A 481 60.54 0.42 -0.75
C GLY A 481 61.36 -0.86 -0.99
N SER A 482 62.36 -1.06 -0.15
CA SER A 482 63.15 -2.29 -0.13
C SER A 482 62.74 -3.14 1.07
N TYR A 483 62.49 -4.43 0.85
CA TYR A 483 62.20 -5.40 1.92
C TYR A 483 63.10 -6.63 1.78
N TYR A 484 63.44 -7.24 2.93
CA TYR A 484 64.32 -8.41 2.99
C TYR A 484 63.49 -9.66 3.21
N LEU A 485 63.60 -10.62 2.30
CA LEU A 485 63.04 -11.96 2.42
C LEU A 485 64.12 -12.89 2.98
N PRO A 486 64.01 -13.40 4.22
CA PRO A 486 64.96 -14.38 4.73
C PRO A 486 64.78 -15.69 3.96
N VAL A 487 65.86 -16.22 3.40
CA VAL A 487 65.85 -17.48 2.65
C VAL A 487 67.07 -18.24 3.08
N ASN A 488 66.90 -19.33 3.84
CA ASN A 488 68.01 -20.18 4.26
C ASN A 488 68.10 -21.40 3.32
N LYS A 489 68.72 -21.20 2.15
CA LYS A 489 68.95 -22.27 1.17
C LYS A 489 70.44 -22.49 1.00
N THR A 490 70.85 -23.74 1.13
CA THR A 490 72.24 -24.15 0.90
C THR A 490 72.45 -24.63 -0.53
N ASN A 491 73.64 -24.38 -1.08
CA ASN A 491 74.02 -24.78 -2.45
C ASN A 491 73.10 -24.26 -3.57
N VAL A 492 72.84 -22.95 -3.62
CA VAL A 492 72.13 -22.33 -4.76
C VAL A 492 73.10 -22.10 -5.92
N PRO A 493 72.84 -22.62 -7.12
CA PRO A 493 73.69 -22.37 -8.28
C PRO A 493 73.56 -20.91 -8.74
N VAL A 494 74.68 -20.21 -8.81
CA VAL A 494 74.78 -18.84 -9.35
C VAL A 494 75.76 -18.86 -10.50
N ASP A 495 75.31 -18.43 -11.68
CA ASP A 495 76.16 -18.29 -12.85
C ASP A 495 77.09 -17.09 -12.68
N THR A 496 78.38 -17.38 -12.58
CA THR A 496 79.44 -16.35 -12.60
C THR A 496 80.09 -16.31 -13.97
N PRO A 497 80.80 -15.22 -14.31
CA PRO A 497 81.56 -15.13 -15.56
C PRO A 497 82.56 -16.26 -15.82
N ASN A 498 82.90 -17.06 -14.78
CA ASN A 498 83.85 -18.17 -14.84
C ASN A 498 83.21 -19.56 -14.65
N GLY A 499 81.87 -19.67 -14.62
CA GLY A 499 81.11 -20.92 -14.43
C GLY A 499 80.06 -20.84 -13.31
N THR A 500 79.27 -21.89 -13.12
CA THR A 500 78.25 -21.97 -12.06
C THR A 500 78.93 -22.25 -10.70
N THR A 501 78.84 -21.32 -9.76
CA THR A 501 79.28 -21.51 -8.36
C THR A 501 78.07 -21.71 -7.46
N TYR A 502 78.18 -22.63 -6.51
CA TYR A 502 77.14 -22.85 -5.51
C TYR A 502 77.43 -21.98 -4.29
N ILE A 503 76.45 -21.18 -3.89
CA ILE A 503 76.55 -20.33 -2.71
C ILE A 503 75.37 -20.60 -1.78
N ASP A 504 75.60 -20.41 -0.49
CA ASP A 504 74.51 -20.36 0.48
C ASP A 504 73.88 -18.98 0.41
N ILE A 505 72.55 -18.94 0.43
CA ILE A 505 71.80 -17.69 0.52
C ILE A 505 71.20 -17.61 1.92
N ASP A 506 71.27 -16.42 2.51
CA ASP A 506 70.67 -16.08 3.81
C ASP A 506 69.42 -15.19 3.62
N GLY A 507 69.21 -14.68 2.41
CA GLY A 507 67.99 -13.99 2.02
C GLY A 507 68.09 -13.23 0.69
N ILE A 508 66.96 -12.63 0.29
CA ILE A 508 66.79 -11.86 -0.93
C ILE A 508 66.29 -10.46 -0.54
N LEU A 509 67.05 -9.42 -0.87
CA LEU A 509 66.60 -8.04 -0.83
C LEU A 509 65.82 -7.73 -2.11
N ILE A 510 64.58 -7.30 -1.95
CA ILE A 510 63.69 -6.94 -3.06
C ILE A 510 63.46 -5.44 -2.98
N ASN A 511 63.85 -4.70 -4.01
CA ASN A 511 63.55 -3.29 -4.14
C ASN A 511 62.39 -3.11 -5.13
N ARG A 512 61.29 -2.52 -4.66
CA ARG A 512 60.00 -2.50 -5.34
C ARG A 512 59.60 -1.06 -5.66
N LEU A 513 59.34 -0.79 -6.94
CA LEU A 513 58.87 0.50 -7.44
C LEU A 513 57.53 0.36 -8.17
N ARG A 514 56.47 0.96 -7.64
CA ARG A 514 55.15 1.04 -8.30
C ARG A 514 55.17 2.12 -9.37
N GLN A 515 54.78 1.75 -10.58
CA GLN A 515 54.73 2.63 -11.75
C GLN A 515 53.37 3.33 -11.87
N ASN A 516 52.28 2.57 -11.68
CA ASN A 516 50.92 3.08 -11.73
C ASN A 516 49.99 2.30 -10.80
N VAL A 517 48.83 2.90 -10.53
CA VAL A 517 47.70 2.26 -9.87
C VAL A 517 46.45 2.53 -10.70
N THR A 518 45.69 1.49 -11.02
CA THR A 518 44.37 1.60 -11.62
C THR A 518 43.33 1.13 -10.61
N VAL A 519 42.47 2.04 -10.19
CA VAL A 519 41.26 1.73 -9.42
C VAL A 519 40.14 1.48 -10.42
N VAL A 520 39.47 0.35 -10.29
CA VAL A 520 38.34 -0.04 -11.10
C VAL A 520 37.11 -0.09 -10.20
N LEU A 521 36.07 0.66 -10.51
CA LEU A 521 34.79 0.61 -9.82
C LEU A 521 33.77 -0.03 -10.76
N GLU A 522 33.18 -1.14 -10.33
CA GLU A 522 32.18 -1.87 -11.09
C GLU A 522 30.82 -1.64 -10.46
N GLY A 523 29.83 -1.32 -11.27
CA GLY A 523 28.48 -1.09 -10.83
C GLY A 523 27.44 -1.60 -11.80
N GLY A 524 26.20 -1.48 -11.39
CA GLY A 524 25.07 -1.74 -12.25
C GLY A 524 23.83 -1.00 -11.79
N GLY A 525 22.88 -0.89 -12.69
CA GLY A 525 21.60 -0.26 -12.45
C GLY A 525 20.52 -0.86 -13.32
N ILE A 526 19.28 -0.58 -12.94
CA ILE A 526 18.10 -0.95 -13.69
C ILE A 526 17.30 0.33 -13.90
N GLU A 527 17.05 0.64 -15.16
CA GLU A 527 16.05 1.61 -15.56
C GLU A 527 14.85 0.84 -16.14
N SER A 528 13.66 1.39 -15.98
CA SER A 528 12.47 0.82 -16.61
C SER A 528 11.53 1.92 -17.05
N ASN A 529 10.80 1.63 -18.13
CA ASN A 529 9.65 2.42 -18.56
C ASN A 529 8.42 1.48 -18.65
N GLU A 530 7.34 1.96 -19.27
CA GLU A 530 6.09 1.20 -19.37
C GLU A 530 6.23 -0.13 -20.12
N THR A 531 7.19 -0.25 -21.04
CA THR A 531 7.30 -1.39 -21.97
C THR A 531 8.63 -2.14 -21.86
N HIS A 532 9.67 -1.51 -21.33
CA HIS A 532 11.04 -2.02 -21.35
C HIS A 532 11.69 -1.92 -19.97
N VAL A 533 12.59 -2.87 -19.71
CA VAL A 533 13.55 -2.85 -18.60
C VAL A 533 14.93 -2.84 -19.22
N VAL A 534 15.73 -1.83 -18.89
CA VAL A 534 17.13 -1.72 -19.28
C VAL A 534 17.98 -2.03 -18.06
N ARG A 535 18.78 -3.09 -18.14
CA ARG A 535 19.82 -3.39 -17.16
C ARG A 535 21.14 -2.92 -17.72
N TYR A 536 21.89 -2.14 -16.97
CA TYR A 536 23.24 -1.76 -17.37
C TYR A 536 24.24 -2.13 -16.29
N SER A 537 25.41 -2.55 -16.73
CA SER A 537 26.63 -2.70 -15.95
C SER A 537 27.61 -1.63 -16.39
N ILE A 538 28.31 -1.01 -15.46
CA ILE A 538 29.28 0.04 -15.74
C ILE A 538 30.58 -0.27 -15.03
N VAL A 539 31.68 0.07 -15.68
CA VAL A 539 33.02 -0.07 -15.14
C VAL A 539 33.74 1.26 -15.28
N HIS A 540 34.10 1.87 -14.16
CA HIS A 540 34.90 3.08 -14.10
C HIS A 540 36.36 2.73 -13.83
N TYR A 541 37.26 3.16 -14.68
CA TYR A 541 38.70 3.07 -14.51
C TYR A 541 39.26 4.43 -14.11
N ILE A 542 40.01 4.46 -13.02
CA ILE A 542 40.78 5.62 -12.56
C ILE A 542 42.25 5.20 -12.57
N VAL A 543 43.02 5.73 -13.51
CA VAL A 543 44.43 5.40 -13.69
C VAL A 543 45.28 6.54 -13.13
N ILE A 544 46.09 6.24 -12.12
CA ILE A 544 47.10 7.14 -11.54
C ILE A 544 48.46 6.68 -12.03
N ASP A 545 49.13 7.52 -12.80
CA ASP A 545 50.49 7.29 -13.29
C ASP A 545 51.48 8.07 -12.42
N PHE A 546 52.24 7.34 -11.61
CA PHE A 546 53.22 7.93 -10.70
C PHE A 546 54.45 8.47 -11.43
N MET A 547 54.79 7.92 -12.60
CA MET A 547 55.96 8.34 -13.38
C MET A 547 55.72 9.68 -14.06
N HIS A 548 54.51 9.90 -14.58
CA HIS A 548 54.15 11.13 -15.28
C HIS A 548 53.39 12.14 -14.42
N GLY A 549 52.98 11.76 -13.22
CA GLY A 549 52.24 12.63 -12.31
C GLY A 549 50.80 12.91 -12.75
N THR A 550 50.16 11.99 -13.49
CA THR A 550 48.84 12.20 -14.10
C THR A 550 47.76 11.28 -13.52
N ILE A 551 46.50 11.71 -13.60
CA ILE A 551 45.32 10.90 -13.27
C ILE A 551 44.30 10.97 -14.41
N LEU A 552 43.71 9.83 -14.77
CA LEU A 552 42.75 9.70 -15.87
C LEU A 552 41.53 8.88 -15.43
N GLY A 553 40.32 9.41 -15.68
CA GLY A 553 39.05 8.70 -15.54
C GLY A 553 38.51 8.20 -16.89
N VAL A 554 38.08 6.94 -16.95
CA VAL A 554 37.42 6.32 -18.12
C VAL A 554 36.25 5.49 -17.64
N SER A 555 35.13 5.50 -18.33
CA SER A 555 33.95 4.69 -17.99
C SER A 555 33.53 3.83 -19.18
N ALA A 556 33.15 2.58 -18.92
CA ALA A 556 32.59 1.67 -19.91
C ALA A 556 31.23 1.18 -19.42
N VAL A 557 30.17 1.48 -20.16
CA VAL A 557 28.79 1.03 -19.89
C VAL A 557 28.46 -0.11 -20.84
N PHE A 558 27.87 -1.17 -20.30
CA PHE A 558 27.27 -2.28 -21.02
C PHE A 558 25.79 -2.29 -20.65
N TRP A 559 24.88 -2.37 -21.61
CA TRP A 559 23.44 -2.38 -21.33
C TRP A 559 22.74 -3.48 -22.10
N HIS A 560 21.67 -3.98 -21.50
CA HIS A 560 20.81 -5.04 -22.01
C HIS A 560 19.35 -4.64 -21.77
N MET A 561 18.55 -4.61 -22.82
CA MET A 561 17.15 -4.20 -22.80
C MET A 561 16.23 -5.39 -23.08
N SER A 562 15.22 -5.56 -22.24
CA SER A 562 14.19 -6.59 -22.39
C SER A 562 12.79 -6.00 -22.20
N HIS A 563 11.77 -6.64 -22.78
CA HIS A 563 10.38 -6.28 -22.57
C HIS A 563 9.96 -6.54 -21.12
N ARG A 564 9.22 -5.61 -20.51
CA ARG A 564 8.89 -5.65 -19.07
C ARG A 564 8.05 -6.86 -18.66
N ASP A 565 6.98 -7.14 -19.43
CA ASP A 565 6.03 -8.20 -19.05
C ASP A 565 6.45 -9.61 -19.47
N THR A 566 7.19 -9.73 -20.57
CA THR A 566 7.54 -11.04 -21.16
C THR A 566 8.99 -11.44 -20.89
N GLY A 567 9.84 -10.50 -20.45
CA GLY A 567 11.28 -10.69 -20.34
C GLY A 567 11.99 -10.89 -21.69
N ALA A 568 11.29 -10.72 -22.82
CA ALA A 568 11.86 -10.96 -24.14
C ALA A 568 13.04 -10.02 -24.41
N TYR A 569 14.17 -10.58 -24.88
CA TYR A 569 15.33 -9.82 -25.32
C TYR A 569 14.98 -8.84 -26.45
N ILE A 570 15.46 -7.60 -26.36
CA ILE A 570 15.22 -6.57 -27.39
C ILE A 570 16.54 -6.12 -28.00
N ALA A 571 17.51 -5.69 -27.18
CA ALA A 571 18.80 -5.20 -27.65
C ALA A 571 19.86 -5.18 -26.54
N GLU A 572 21.12 -5.11 -26.94
CA GLU A 572 22.26 -4.83 -26.05
C GLU A 572 23.25 -3.86 -26.72
N GLY A 573 24.10 -3.22 -25.93
CA GLY A 573 25.13 -2.32 -26.45
C GLY A 573 26.20 -1.98 -25.43
N ASN A 574 27.27 -1.33 -25.90
CA ASN A 574 28.34 -0.82 -25.06
C ASN A 574 28.70 0.63 -25.42
N LEU A 575 29.19 1.39 -24.43
CA LEU A 575 29.58 2.79 -24.57
C LEU A 575 30.82 3.04 -23.71
N THR A 576 31.89 3.56 -24.31
CA THR A 576 33.06 4.04 -23.56
C THR A 576 33.06 5.57 -23.56
N SER A 577 33.18 6.18 -22.37
CA SER A 577 33.16 7.62 -22.17
C SER A 577 34.29 8.08 -21.24
N TYR A 578 34.94 9.19 -21.60
CA TYR A 578 35.94 9.89 -20.79
C TYR A 578 35.33 11.04 -19.97
N THR A 579 34.03 11.30 -20.13
CA THR A 579 33.31 12.43 -19.53
C THR A 579 32.40 12.04 -18.39
N MET A 580 32.04 10.75 -18.25
CA MET A 580 31.20 10.24 -17.15
C MET A 580 31.87 10.34 -15.76
N LEU A 581 33.20 10.31 -15.72
CA LEU A 581 33.98 10.41 -14.47
C LEU A 581 35.14 11.39 -14.65
N ALA A 582 35.07 12.52 -13.94
CA ALA A 582 36.14 13.49 -13.89
C ALA A 582 37.02 13.28 -12.66
N THR A 583 38.34 13.31 -12.84
CA THR A 583 39.35 13.21 -11.77
C THR A 583 40.31 14.39 -11.86
N SER A 584 40.74 14.97 -10.73
CA SER A 584 41.53 16.21 -10.78
C SER A 584 42.81 16.24 -9.94
N VAL A 585 42.81 15.67 -8.74
CA VAL A 585 43.95 15.73 -7.80
C VAL A 585 44.19 14.36 -7.21
N TRP A 586 45.45 14.01 -6.97
CA TRP A 586 45.83 12.82 -6.19
C TRP A 586 47.07 13.09 -5.33
N HIS A 587 47.21 12.33 -4.25
CA HIS A 587 48.40 12.33 -3.41
C HIS A 587 48.62 10.95 -2.78
N LEU A 588 49.87 10.48 -2.78
CA LEU A 588 50.33 9.29 -2.08
C LEU A 588 51.29 9.68 -0.94
N SER A 589 50.99 9.20 0.27
CA SER A 589 51.87 9.23 1.44
C SER A 589 52.25 7.80 1.81
N VAL A 590 53.53 7.49 1.88
CA VAL A 590 54.04 6.15 2.22
C VAL A 590 54.43 6.13 3.70
N GLY A 591 53.77 5.28 4.48
CA GLY A 591 54.08 5.05 5.90
C GLY A 591 54.68 3.67 6.16
N GLU A 592 55.15 3.45 7.39
CA GLU A 592 55.86 2.22 7.79
C GLU A 592 54.96 0.97 7.78
N GLY A 593 53.66 1.11 8.07
CA GLY A 593 52.67 0.02 8.00
C GLY A 593 51.38 0.36 7.24
N ILE A 594 51.08 1.65 7.08
CA ILE A 594 49.90 2.15 6.36
C ILE A 594 50.38 3.24 5.41
N SER A 595 50.06 3.10 4.14
CA SER A 595 50.24 4.14 3.12
C SER A 595 48.87 4.70 2.73
N ASN A 596 48.77 6.01 2.57
CA ASN A 596 47.53 6.68 2.24
C ASN A 596 47.60 7.20 0.80
N LEU A 597 46.70 6.73 -0.08
CA LEU A 597 46.51 7.26 -1.42
C LEU A 597 45.14 7.89 -1.49
N TRP A 598 45.05 9.20 -1.75
CA TRP A 598 43.75 9.82 -1.98
C TRP A 598 43.69 10.54 -3.32
N PHE A 599 42.50 10.62 -3.90
CA PHE A 599 42.23 11.36 -5.12
C PHE A 599 40.80 11.89 -5.15
N THR A 600 40.57 12.93 -5.95
CA THR A 600 39.23 13.49 -6.16
C THR A 600 38.58 12.90 -7.41
N ALA A 601 37.30 12.54 -7.28
CA ALA A 601 36.47 12.02 -8.36
C ALA A 601 35.10 12.73 -8.37
N MET A 602 34.56 12.98 -9.55
CA MET A 602 33.23 13.57 -9.74
C MET A 602 32.53 12.87 -10.88
N PHE A 603 31.39 12.25 -10.60
CA PHE A 603 30.53 11.64 -11.60
C PHE A 603 29.70 12.74 -12.26
N THR A 604 29.70 12.82 -13.58
CA THR A 604 28.96 13.87 -14.30
C THR A 604 27.51 13.46 -14.56
N GLY A 605 26.68 14.39 -15.06
CA GLY A 605 25.29 14.09 -15.44
C GLY A 605 25.14 13.06 -16.56
N GLU A 606 26.23 12.67 -17.23
CA GLU A 606 26.22 11.58 -18.21
C GLU A 606 26.31 10.19 -17.57
N ALA A 607 26.76 10.09 -16.30
CA ALA A 607 26.81 8.83 -15.59
C ALA A 607 25.38 8.41 -15.20
N PRO A 608 24.91 7.22 -15.61
CA PRO A 608 23.58 6.75 -15.24
C PRO A 608 23.50 6.48 -13.73
N PRO A 609 22.29 6.46 -13.14
CA PRO A 609 22.12 6.10 -11.74
C PRO A 609 22.56 4.67 -11.49
N ILE A 610 23.60 4.46 -10.67
CA ILE A 610 24.22 3.14 -10.48
C ILE A 610 24.47 2.84 -9.01
N MET A 611 24.55 1.55 -8.69
CA MET A 611 25.12 1.05 -7.44
C MET A 611 26.49 0.46 -7.74
N ILE A 612 27.54 0.91 -7.03
CA ILE A 612 28.87 0.31 -7.15
C ILE A 612 28.90 -1.05 -6.41
N THR A 613 28.84 -2.14 -7.16
CA THR A 613 28.75 -3.50 -6.64
C THR A 613 30.10 -4.15 -6.37
N GLY A 614 31.14 -3.70 -7.05
CA GLY A 614 32.48 -4.24 -6.95
C GLY A 614 33.51 -3.15 -7.15
N ALA A 615 34.72 -3.41 -6.69
CA ALA A 615 35.85 -2.59 -7.06
C ALA A 615 37.16 -3.34 -6.86
N LEU A 616 38.10 -3.02 -7.72
CA LEU A 616 39.35 -3.73 -7.93
C LEU A 616 40.47 -2.70 -7.98
N ILE A 617 41.59 -2.99 -7.35
CA ILE A 617 42.79 -2.18 -7.48
C ILE A 617 43.86 -3.00 -8.19
N THR A 618 44.41 -2.47 -9.28
CA THR A 618 45.57 -3.07 -9.94
C THR A 618 46.74 -2.13 -9.86
N SER A 619 47.95 -2.67 -9.66
CA SER A 619 49.17 -1.89 -9.59
C SER A 619 50.22 -2.49 -10.51
N GLY A 620 50.78 -1.65 -11.37
CA GLY A 620 51.98 -1.98 -12.13
C GLY A 620 53.21 -1.79 -11.25
N ILE A 621 54.03 -2.83 -11.14
CA ILE A 621 55.20 -2.89 -10.25
C ILE A 621 56.44 -3.25 -11.06
N PHE A 622 57.54 -2.61 -10.71
CA PHE A 622 58.88 -2.97 -11.16
C PHE A 622 59.71 -3.40 -9.95
N GLU A 623 60.10 -4.66 -9.90
CA GLU A 623 60.97 -5.18 -8.84
C GLU A 623 62.39 -5.40 -9.36
N THR A 624 63.37 -5.08 -8.52
CA THR A 624 64.76 -5.47 -8.71
C THR A 624 65.18 -6.35 -7.54
N TYR A 625 65.66 -7.56 -7.84
CA TYR A 625 66.03 -8.56 -6.85
C TYR A 625 67.54 -8.55 -6.66
N SER A 626 67.97 -8.58 -5.41
CA SER A 626 69.36 -8.80 -5.03
C SER A 626 69.42 -9.89 -3.96
N MET A 627 70.22 -10.92 -4.15
CA MET A 627 70.42 -11.93 -3.10
C MET A 627 71.55 -11.53 -2.16
N ASN A 628 71.40 -11.82 -0.87
CA ASN A 628 72.48 -11.79 0.10
C ASN A 628 73.28 -13.10 0.00
N ALA A 629 74.44 -13.03 -0.65
CA ALA A 629 75.37 -14.12 -0.83
C ALA A 629 76.36 -14.15 0.35
N SER A 630 75.96 -14.80 1.46
CA SER A 630 76.89 -15.05 2.57
C SER A 630 77.65 -16.35 2.31
N VAL A 631 78.94 -16.24 1.99
CA VAL A 631 79.80 -17.42 1.86
C VAL A 631 80.11 -17.95 3.26
N HIS A 632 79.96 -19.25 3.48
CA HIS A 632 80.28 -19.92 4.74
C HIS A 632 81.67 -19.45 5.25
N ASN A 633 81.69 -18.76 6.40
CA ASN A 633 82.86 -18.13 7.07
C ASN A 633 83.33 -16.73 6.60
N MET A 634 82.53 -15.95 5.84
CA MET A 634 82.82 -14.54 5.59
C MET A 634 81.77 -13.61 6.23
N ASN A 635 82.20 -12.72 7.12
CA ASN A 635 81.34 -11.69 7.76
C ASN A 635 80.95 -10.53 6.81
N THR A 636 81.12 -10.69 5.50
CA THR A 636 80.88 -9.63 4.51
C THR A 636 79.55 -9.85 3.82
N TYR A 637 78.61 -8.95 4.08
CA TYR A 637 77.30 -8.87 3.43
C TYR A 637 77.50 -8.45 1.96
N VAL A 638 77.33 -9.36 1.01
CA VAL A 638 77.46 -9.07 -0.44
C VAL A 638 76.11 -9.26 -1.10
N LEU A 639 75.53 -8.16 -1.58
CA LEU A 639 74.31 -8.17 -2.39
C LEU A 639 74.68 -8.39 -3.86
N VAL A 640 74.16 -9.45 -4.45
CA VAL A 640 74.33 -9.77 -5.88
C VAL A 640 73.00 -9.52 -6.59
N PRO A 641 72.94 -8.67 -7.64
CA PRO A 641 71.74 -8.50 -8.45
C PRO A 641 71.43 -9.77 -9.23
N ILE A 642 70.17 -10.22 -9.23
CA ILE A 642 69.79 -11.51 -9.82
C ILE A 642 68.68 -11.41 -10.87
N GLY A 643 68.01 -10.26 -10.94
CA GLY A 643 66.99 -10.03 -11.96
C GLY A 643 66.18 -8.79 -11.69
N ASN A 644 65.35 -8.47 -12.67
CA ASN A 644 64.26 -7.52 -12.56
C ASN A 644 63.01 -8.12 -13.18
N GLU A 645 61.85 -7.82 -12.60
CA GLU A 645 60.56 -8.26 -13.14
C GLU A 645 59.58 -7.09 -13.16
N SER A 646 58.77 -7.06 -14.22
CA SER A 646 57.58 -6.21 -14.27
C SER A 646 56.39 -7.06 -13.88
N LEU A 647 55.80 -6.74 -12.74
CA LEU A 647 54.70 -7.47 -12.15
C LEU A 647 53.42 -6.64 -12.22
N ARG A 648 52.29 -7.33 -12.29
CA ARG A 648 50.97 -6.73 -12.10
C ARG A 648 50.34 -7.36 -10.88
N GLU A 649 50.20 -6.58 -9.81
CA GLU A 649 49.44 -7.02 -8.64
C GLU A 649 47.99 -6.58 -8.78
N THR A 650 47.08 -7.51 -8.49
CA THR A 650 45.64 -7.29 -8.57
C THR A 650 45.05 -7.59 -7.19
N TYR A 651 44.39 -6.60 -6.62
CA TYR A 651 43.72 -6.64 -5.33
C TYR A 651 42.22 -6.55 -5.60
N SER A 652 41.59 -7.69 -5.90
CA SER A 652 40.12 -7.80 -6.03
C SER A 652 39.49 -8.06 -4.66
N ASP A 653 40.01 -9.08 -3.99
CA ASP A 653 39.42 -9.51 -2.73
C ASP A 653 39.98 -8.68 -1.58
N ASN A 654 41.21 -8.18 -1.64
CA ASN A 654 41.84 -7.49 -0.50
C ASN A 654 41.48 -6.00 -0.38
N VAL A 655 40.35 -5.57 -0.93
CA VAL A 655 39.85 -4.19 -0.79
C VAL A 655 38.51 -4.19 -0.06
N VAL A 656 38.43 -3.48 1.07
CA VAL A 656 37.16 -3.17 1.72
C VAL A 656 36.77 -1.75 1.37
N TRP A 657 35.65 -1.62 0.66
CA TRP A 657 35.05 -0.34 0.31
C TRP A 657 34.07 0.09 1.38
N SER A 658 34.22 1.33 1.84
CA SER A 658 33.32 2.02 2.74
C SER A 658 32.82 3.30 2.05
N PRO A 659 31.59 3.29 1.51
CA PRO A 659 30.59 2.22 1.53
C PRO A 659 30.65 1.32 0.29
N ARG A 660 30.73 0.00 0.50
CA ARG A 660 30.39 -1.00 -0.52
C ARG A 660 28.93 -0.77 -0.91
N ARG A 661 28.62 -0.64 -2.20
CA ARG A 661 27.33 -0.15 -2.74
C ARG A 661 27.12 1.37 -2.68
N LEU A 662 28.17 2.16 -2.83
CA LEU A 662 28.04 3.60 -3.14
C LEU A 662 27.00 3.80 -4.26
N LEU A 663 25.97 4.58 -3.98
CA LEU A 663 24.95 4.96 -4.93
C LEU A 663 25.34 6.23 -5.66
N ILE A 664 25.11 6.24 -6.96
CA ILE A 664 25.34 7.42 -7.79
C ILE A 664 23.99 7.84 -8.36
N GLY A 665 23.63 9.09 -8.16
CA GLY A 665 22.31 9.63 -8.52
C GLY A 665 21.16 8.94 -7.79
N ASN A 666 20.01 8.90 -8.46
CA ASN A 666 18.78 8.28 -7.96
C ASN A 666 18.74 6.77 -8.23
N ALA A 667 19.84 6.08 -7.97
CA ALA A 667 19.88 4.62 -8.09
C ALA A 667 18.93 3.99 -7.07
N PHE A 668 18.10 3.07 -7.53
CA PHE A 668 17.25 2.27 -6.66
C PHE A 668 18.10 1.21 -5.98
N ALA A 669 18.17 1.28 -4.65
CA ALA A 669 18.85 0.32 -3.81
C ALA A 669 17.93 -0.08 -2.69
N TYR A 670 17.73 -1.38 -2.53
CA TYR A 670 17.18 -1.90 -1.30
C TYR A 670 18.26 -1.81 -0.22
N GLU A 671 18.14 -0.82 0.67
CA GLU A 671 18.92 -0.74 1.91
C GLU A 671 18.05 -1.29 3.06
N GLN A 672 18.65 -2.18 3.87
CA GLN A 672 17.97 -2.72 5.04
C GLN A 672 17.81 -1.61 6.09
N GLN A 673 16.67 -1.63 6.77
CA GLN A 673 16.16 -0.58 7.66
C GLN A 673 17.13 -0.35 8.84
N THR A 674 17.49 0.91 9.13
CA THR A 674 18.43 1.26 10.22
C THR A 674 17.79 1.29 11.60
N TRP A 675 16.47 1.47 11.64
CA TRP A 675 15.66 1.54 12.85
C TRP A 675 14.99 0.18 13.11
N ALA A 676 14.65 -0.09 14.37
CA ALA A 676 13.94 -1.29 14.80
C ALA A 676 12.68 -0.92 15.59
N VAL A 677 11.85 -1.92 15.92
CA VAL A 677 10.69 -1.74 16.79
C VAL A 677 10.84 -2.60 18.03
N THR A 678 10.65 -1.97 19.18
CA THR A 678 10.72 -2.60 20.50
C THR A 678 9.47 -3.46 20.78
N GLU A 679 9.54 -4.33 21.79
CA GLU A 679 8.39 -5.14 22.23
C GLU A 679 7.18 -4.30 22.66
N ASN A 680 7.39 -3.08 23.17
CA ASN A 680 6.30 -2.18 23.55
C ASN A 680 5.80 -1.30 22.39
N GLY A 681 6.33 -1.50 21.18
CA GLY A 681 5.89 -0.85 19.93
C GLY A 681 6.53 0.51 19.64
N ALA A 682 7.60 0.89 20.36
CA ALA A 682 8.37 2.10 20.09
C ALA A 682 9.29 1.91 18.87
N ILE A 683 9.49 2.96 18.08
CA ILE A 683 10.57 3.01 17.11
C ILE A 683 11.88 3.30 17.84
N ASP A 684 12.87 2.49 17.57
CA ASP A 684 14.25 2.60 18.04
C ASP A 684 15.09 3.07 16.84
N LEU A 685 15.63 4.28 16.91
CA LEU A 685 16.15 4.94 15.71
C LEU A 685 17.45 4.30 15.21
N ASP A 686 18.33 3.85 16.10
CA ASP A 686 19.60 3.22 15.70
C ASP A 686 19.53 1.69 15.49
N GLY A 687 18.36 1.10 15.79
CA GLY A 687 18.08 -0.32 15.63
C GLY A 687 18.65 -1.20 16.75
N ASN A 688 19.26 -0.60 17.76
CA ASN A 688 19.77 -1.25 18.96
C ASN A 688 18.72 -1.18 20.08
N LEU A 689 17.82 -2.16 20.12
CA LEU A 689 16.72 -2.28 21.11
C LEU A 689 17.13 -2.23 22.60
N PHE A 690 18.43 -2.25 22.89
CA PHE A 690 18.99 -2.18 24.25
C PHE A 690 19.32 -0.75 24.71
N THR A 691 19.40 0.22 23.79
CA THR A 691 19.45 1.65 24.11
C THR A 691 18.03 2.19 24.20
N THR A 692 17.64 2.71 25.37
CA THR A 692 16.26 3.18 25.58
C THR A 692 16.07 4.66 25.33
N GLU A 693 17.17 5.41 25.13
CA GLU A 693 17.16 6.88 25.01
C GLU A 693 16.65 7.34 23.64
N ASP A 694 16.75 6.49 22.62
CA ASP A 694 16.30 6.75 21.25
C ASP A 694 15.04 5.95 20.86
N GLN A 695 14.30 5.47 21.87
CA GLN A 695 13.04 4.75 21.73
C GLN A 695 11.85 5.69 21.87
N TYR A 696 11.10 5.84 20.78
CA TYR A 696 10.00 6.79 20.69
C TYR A 696 8.67 6.14 20.31
N PHE A 697 7.59 6.64 20.92
CA PHE A 697 6.25 6.51 20.39
C PHE A 697 5.94 7.72 19.50
N VAL A 698 5.29 7.47 18.37
CA VAL A 698 4.87 8.44 17.37
C VAL A 698 3.37 8.30 17.12
N LEU A 699 2.61 9.28 17.60
CA LEU A 699 1.17 9.37 17.36
C LEU A 699 0.90 10.33 16.19
N ARG A 700 0.31 9.82 15.11
CA ARG A 700 -0.22 10.61 13.99
C ARG A 700 -1.60 11.12 14.39
N THR A 701 -1.79 12.42 14.41
CA THR A 701 -3.09 13.06 14.65
C THR A 701 -3.48 13.89 13.44
N GLY A 702 -4.58 13.52 12.79
CA GLY A 702 -5.21 14.34 11.76
C GLY A 702 -6.35 15.14 12.36
N THR A 703 -6.38 16.45 12.13
CA THR A 703 -7.50 17.32 12.47
C THR A 703 -8.09 17.93 11.21
N TRP A 704 -9.41 17.88 11.13
CA TRP A 704 -10.19 18.51 10.07
C TRP A 704 -11.34 19.29 10.69
N LYS A 705 -11.42 20.57 10.38
CA LYS A 705 -12.55 21.42 10.79
C LYS A 705 -13.08 22.12 9.57
N ASP A 706 -14.40 22.13 9.40
CA ASP A 706 -15.04 22.85 8.32
C ASP A 706 -16.30 23.60 8.75
N TRP A 707 -16.61 24.66 8.00
CA TRP A 707 -17.81 25.47 8.19
C TRP A 707 -18.16 26.23 6.93
N GLY A 708 -19.43 26.56 6.75
CA GLY A 708 -19.87 27.36 5.63
C GLY A 708 -21.36 27.24 5.39
N ASN A 709 -21.77 27.23 4.13
CA ASN A 709 -23.18 27.12 3.78
C ASN A 709 -23.43 26.34 2.48
N ILE A 710 -24.65 25.82 2.37
CA ILE A 710 -25.19 25.17 1.19
C ILE A 710 -26.38 26.01 0.72
N THR A 711 -26.31 26.53 -0.50
CA THR A 711 -27.41 27.26 -1.15
C THR A 711 -28.01 26.41 -2.26
N ARG A 712 -29.33 26.28 -2.28
CA ARG A 712 -30.09 25.51 -3.27
C ARG A 712 -30.89 26.48 -4.11
N GLU A 713 -30.71 26.45 -5.43
CA GLU A 713 -31.52 27.21 -6.39
C GLU A 713 -32.11 26.21 -7.40
N GLY A 714 -33.43 26.04 -7.41
CA GLY A 714 -34.02 24.99 -8.24
C GLY A 714 -35.54 25.00 -8.33
N MET A 715 -36.06 23.99 -9.03
CA MET A 715 -37.47 23.73 -9.25
C MET A 715 -37.82 22.28 -8.88
N GLU A 716 -38.93 22.12 -8.20
CA GLU A 716 -39.61 20.85 -7.96
C GLU A 716 -40.83 20.76 -8.88
N VAL A 717 -41.04 19.60 -9.51
CA VAL A 717 -42.19 19.27 -10.35
C VAL A 717 -42.84 18.00 -9.83
N GLY A 718 -44.09 18.11 -9.41
CA GLY A 718 -44.94 16.98 -9.03
C GLY A 718 -45.80 16.53 -10.20
N LEU A 719 -45.80 15.23 -10.50
CA LEU A 719 -46.62 14.61 -11.54
C LEU A 719 -47.46 13.52 -10.90
N VAL A 720 -48.78 13.55 -11.11
CA VAL A 720 -49.68 12.47 -10.70
C VAL A 720 -50.46 12.02 -11.92
N PHE A 721 -50.23 10.79 -12.36
CA PHE A 721 -51.03 10.16 -13.39
C PHE A 721 -52.10 9.29 -12.72
N ASP A 722 -53.36 9.59 -13.01
CA ASP A 722 -54.54 8.88 -12.51
C ASP A 722 -55.26 8.25 -13.70
N PRO A 723 -55.06 6.94 -13.96
CA PRO A 723 -55.68 6.24 -15.08
C PRO A 723 -57.17 5.96 -14.84
N SER A 724 -57.65 5.94 -13.60
CA SER A 724 -59.07 5.71 -13.32
C SER A 724 -59.60 6.61 -12.18
N PRO A 725 -59.84 7.91 -12.47
CA PRO A 725 -60.18 8.88 -11.44
C PRO A 725 -61.35 8.45 -10.57
N GLY A 726 -61.09 8.45 -9.25
CA GLY A 726 -62.03 8.01 -8.22
C GLY A 726 -61.81 6.57 -7.71
N ASN A 727 -60.94 5.77 -8.34
CA ASN A 727 -60.49 4.49 -7.79
C ASN A 727 -59.06 4.63 -7.25
N LEU A 728 -58.85 4.21 -6.00
CA LEU A 728 -57.53 4.26 -5.39
C LEU A 728 -56.71 3.02 -5.74
N GLY A 729 -55.42 3.20 -6.04
CA GLY A 729 -54.42 2.13 -6.13
C GLY A 729 -53.90 1.79 -7.52
N ASP A 730 -54.14 2.62 -8.54
CA ASP A 730 -53.49 2.53 -9.86
C ASP A 730 -52.73 3.81 -10.26
N GLU A 731 -52.66 4.78 -9.35
CA GLU A 731 -52.01 6.06 -9.58
C GLU A 731 -50.49 5.91 -9.61
N PHE A 732 -49.87 6.70 -10.50
CA PHE A 732 -48.43 6.94 -10.50
C PHE A 732 -48.17 8.33 -9.95
N VAL A 733 -47.26 8.44 -8.99
CA VAL A 733 -46.85 9.72 -8.40
C VAL A 733 -45.35 9.87 -8.61
N SER A 734 -44.92 11.03 -9.13
CA SER A 734 -43.51 11.40 -9.25
C SER A 734 -43.26 12.78 -8.66
N TYR A 735 -42.15 12.89 -7.95
CA TYR A 735 -41.54 14.13 -7.50
C TYR A 735 -40.19 14.26 -8.19
N THR A 736 -40.06 15.24 -9.08
CA THR A 736 -38.82 15.50 -9.83
C THR A 736 -38.23 16.82 -9.38
N TRP A 737 -36.95 16.84 -9.01
CA TRP A 737 -36.21 18.05 -8.65
C TRP A 737 -35.13 18.33 -9.67
N MET A 738 -34.87 19.61 -9.92
CA MET A 738 -33.76 20.07 -10.74
C MET A 738 -33.26 21.43 -10.26
N GLY A 739 -31.98 21.69 -10.37
CA GLY A 739 -31.40 22.90 -9.80
C GLY A 739 -29.88 22.89 -9.76
N VAL A 740 -29.34 23.84 -9.02
CA VAL A 740 -27.95 23.86 -8.60
C VAL A 740 -27.89 23.91 -7.07
N VAL A 741 -26.96 23.13 -6.50
CA VAL A 741 -26.67 23.14 -5.06
C VAL A 741 -25.25 23.65 -4.89
N LYS A 742 -25.12 24.90 -4.46
CA LYS A 742 -23.84 25.57 -4.22
C LYS A 742 -23.39 25.31 -2.81
N MET A 743 -22.27 24.63 -2.65
CA MET A 743 -21.59 24.38 -1.39
C MET A 743 -20.40 25.32 -1.27
N MET A 744 -20.36 26.11 -0.20
CA MET A 744 -19.23 26.93 0.19
C MET A 744 -18.74 26.43 1.53
N ILE A 745 -17.53 25.87 1.55
CA ILE A 745 -16.87 25.36 2.74
C ILE A 745 -15.60 26.17 2.97
N ASN A 746 -15.37 26.59 4.19
CA ASN A 746 -14.05 26.94 4.69
C ASN A 746 -13.56 25.78 5.55
N PHE A 747 -12.28 25.46 5.48
CA PHE A 747 -11.74 24.32 6.21
C PHE A 747 -10.33 24.57 6.74
N GLU A 748 -9.98 23.85 7.79
CA GLU A 748 -8.65 23.76 8.36
C GLU A 748 -8.28 22.28 8.44
N ALA A 749 -7.12 21.94 7.87
CA ALA A 749 -6.60 20.58 7.80
C ALA A 749 -5.16 20.57 8.29
N SER A 750 -4.87 19.76 9.29
CA SER A 750 -3.49 19.58 9.73
C SER A 750 -3.23 18.15 10.18
N GLU A 751 -1.98 17.74 9.96
CA GLU A 751 -1.47 16.46 10.39
C GLU A 751 -0.26 16.70 11.29
N ALA A 752 -0.37 16.25 12.54
CA ALA A 752 0.67 16.38 13.54
C ALA A 752 1.21 15.00 13.92
N PHE A 753 2.53 14.91 14.05
CA PHE A 753 3.21 13.76 14.60
C PHE A 753 3.71 14.12 15.99
N ILE A 754 3.07 13.52 16.99
CA ILE A 754 3.39 13.74 18.39
C ILE A 754 4.39 12.66 18.81
N TRP A 755 5.63 13.08 19.05
CA TRP A 755 6.71 12.23 19.51
C TRP A 755 6.75 12.22 21.04
N GLN A 756 6.82 11.02 21.60
CA GLN A 756 6.95 10.77 23.03
C GLN A 756 8.05 9.74 23.24
N HIS A 757 8.79 9.81 24.33
CA HIS A 757 9.64 8.70 24.74
C HIS A 757 8.79 7.47 25.04
N ALA A 758 9.38 6.27 24.99
CA ALA A 758 8.69 5.01 25.28
C ALA A 758 8.08 4.91 26.70
N ASN A 759 8.44 5.82 27.61
CA ASN A 759 7.83 5.96 28.94
C ASN A 759 6.59 6.89 28.96
N GLY A 760 6.21 7.49 27.82
CA GLY A 760 5.07 8.40 27.64
C GLY A 760 5.36 9.88 27.85
N THR A 761 6.59 10.30 28.18
CA THR A 761 6.94 11.73 28.29
C THR A 761 7.12 12.36 26.91
N GLY A 762 6.65 13.60 26.71
CA GLY A 762 6.78 14.29 25.42
C GLY A 762 8.24 14.64 25.08
N VAL A 763 8.59 14.55 23.80
CA VAL A 763 9.93 14.92 23.29
C VAL A 763 10.03 16.44 23.13
N GLY A 764 11.11 17.03 23.63
CA GLY A 764 11.37 18.47 23.54
C GLY A 764 11.85 18.93 22.16
N LEU A 765 11.86 20.24 21.90
CA LEU A 765 12.25 20.80 20.59
C LEU A 765 13.71 20.49 20.22
N ASP A 766 14.64 20.59 21.17
CA ASP A 766 16.06 20.33 20.94
C ASP A 766 16.32 18.87 20.57
N GLU A 767 15.57 17.95 21.17
CA GLU A 767 15.66 16.54 20.87
C GLU A 767 14.97 16.19 19.54
N MET A 768 13.82 16.81 19.25
CA MET A 768 13.21 16.71 17.92
C MET A 768 14.14 17.20 16.80
N ASN A 769 14.98 18.21 17.06
CA ASN A 769 16.01 18.63 16.10
C ASN A 769 17.04 17.52 15.87
N LYS A 770 17.51 16.85 16.93
CA LYS A 770 18.44 15.71 16.79
C LYS A 770 17.82 14.55 16.03
N ILE A 771 16.56 14.20 16.32
CA ILE A 771 15.82 13.17 15.58
C ILE A 771 15.78 13.52 14.08
N ARG A 772 15.51 14.79 13.75
CA ARG A 772 15.52 15.24 12.35
C ARG A 772 16.91 15.18 11.71
N GLU A 773 17.96 15.58 12.43
CA GLU A 773 19.35 15.48 11.95
C GLU A 773 19.76 14.03 11.69
N THR A 774 19.24 13.08 12.48
CA THR A 774 19.46 11.64 12.26
C THR A 774 18.69 11.12 11.04
N MET A 775 17.42 11.49 10.90
CA MET A 775 16.53 10.90 9.89
C MET A 775 16.59 11.57 8.51
N TRP A 776 17.19 12.77 8.40
CA TRP A 776 17.26 13.53 7.15
C TRP A 776 18.69 13.88 6.74
N ALA A 777 19.03 13.60 5.49
CA ALA A 777 20.22 14.18 4.85
C ALA A 777 19.99 15.63 4.45
N VAL A 778 18.79 15.94 3.96
CA VAL A 778 18.26 17.29 3.73
C VAL A 778 16.85 17.34 4.32
N GLN A 779 16.66 18.16 5.35
CA GLN A 779 15.44 18.18 6.15
C GLN A 779 14.18 18.39 5.29
N GLY A 780 13.26 17.42 5.32
CA GLY A 780 11.97 17.49 4.62
C GLY A 780 12.02 17.15 3.12
N GLU A 781 13.21 16.95 2.55
CA GLU A 781 13.40 16.69 1.11
C GLU A 781 14.07 15.33 0.86
N VAL A 782 15.21 15.06 1.51
CA VAL A 782 16.02 13.86 1.28
C VAL A 782 16.26 13.15 2.60
N SER A 783 15.60 12.00 2.80
CA SER A 783 15.81 11.16 3.98
C SER A 783 17.25 10.67 4.06
N ALA A 784 17.76 10.51 5.27
CA ALA A 784 19.03 9.84 5.49
C ALA A 784 18.90 8.35 5.10
N PRO A 785 19.97 7.72 4.58
CA PRO A 785 19.93 6.30 4.18
C PRO A 785 19.38 5.39 5.30
N GLY A 786 18.41 4.55 4.95
CA GLY A 786 17.72 3.59 5.82
C GLY A 786 16.56 4.15 6.66
N TYR A 787 16.28 5.46 6.59
CA TYR A 787 15.13 6.13 7.22
C TYR A 787 14.01 6.53 6.25
N GLU A 788 14.07 6.10 4.99
CA GLU A 788 13.16 6.51 3.91
C GLU A 788 11.68 6.29 4.26
N TRP A 789 11.40 5.25 5.04
CA TRP A 789 10.05 4.84 5.41
C TRP A 789 9.49 5.54 6.65
N VAL A 790 10.32 6.29 7.39
CA VAL A 790 9.97 6.81 8.71
C VAL A 790 10.30 8.29 8.89
N ALA A 791 11.26 8.84 8.13
CA ALA A 791 11.73 10.22 8.27
C ALA A 791 10.60 11.25 8.17
N TRP A 792 9.60 10.97 7.32
CA TRP A 792 8.44 11.83 7.10
C TRP A 792 7.66 12.16 8.38
N MET A 793 7.67 11.29 9.39
CA MET A 793 6.95 11.51 10.64
C MET A 793 7.62 12.54 11.57
N SER A 794 8.88 12.91 11.32
CA SER A 794 9.60 13.88 12.18
C SER A 794 9.21 15.35 11.90
N VAL A 795 8.31 15.58 10.94
CA VAL A 795 7.87 16.90 10.46
C VAL A 795 6.34 16.94 10.40
N ASN A 796 5.72 17.87 11.13
CA ASN A 796 4.28 18.12 11.04
C ASN A 796 3.93 18.66 9.64
N ARG A 797 2.76 18.27 9.13
CA ARG A 797 2.34 18.58 7.76
C ARG A 797 1.02 19.33 7.77
N SER A 798 0.96 20.36 6.93
CA SER A 798 -0.28 20.99 6.51
C SER A 798 -0.44 20.75 5.02
N VAL A 799 -1.67 20.60 4.54
CA VAL A 799 -1.93 20.49 3.11
C VAL A 799 -1.56 21.82 2.44
N ASP A 800 -0.50 21.83 1.63
CA ASP A 800 -0.13 22.99 0.81
C ASP A 800 -0.75 22.85 -0.59
N LEU A 801 -1.78 23.66 -0.85
CA LEU A 801 -2.47 23.73 -2.13
C LEU A 801 -2.01 24.92 -2.99
N SER A 802 -1.05 25.73 -2.52
CA SER A 802 -0.70 27.02 -3.14
C SER A 802 -0.15 26.92 -4.56
N GLY A 803 0.40 25.76 -4.92
CA GLY A 803 0.90 25.46 -6.27
C GLY A 803 -0.07 24.74 -7.19
N ILE A 804 -1.30 24.44 -6.74
CA ILE A 804 -2.26 23.63 -7.51
C ILE A 804 -3.38 24.53 -8.06
N PRO A 805 -3.51 24.68 -9.40
CA PRO A 805 -4.57 25.45 -10.03
C PRO A 805 -5.97 25.02 -9.58
N ALA A 806 -6.90 25.98 -9.50
CA ALA A 806 -8.29 25.82 -9.04
C ALA A 806 -8.48 25.41 -7.57
N LEU A 807 -7.43 25.06 -6.84
CA LEU A 807 -7.49 24.80 -5.41
C LEU A 807 -7.10 26.05 -4.62
N LYS A 808 -7.88 26.37 -3.59
CA LYS A 808 -7.58 27.45 -2.64
C LYS A 808 -7.28 26.83 -1.27
N SER A 809 -6.23 27.32 -0.63
CA SER A 809 -5.97 26.95 0.76
C SER A 809 -7.09 27.50 1.65
N GLY A 810 -7.61 26.63 2.52
CA GLY A 810 -8.62 26.97 3.55
C GLY A 810 -10.04 27.24 3.05
N SER A 811 -10.33 27.09 1.75
CA SER A 811 -11.68 27.29 1.21
C SER A 811 -11.96 26.40 0.00
N TRP A 812 -13.17 25.88 -0.07
CA TRP A 812 -13.68 25.04 -1.13
C TRP A 812 -15.08 25.49 -1.54
N SER A 813 -15.22 25.85 -2.81
CA SER A 813 -16.50 26.08 -3.45
C SER A 813 -16.77 24.95 -4.44
N ASN A 814 -17.99 24.43 -4.42
CA ASN A 814 -18.48 23.50 -5.43
C ASN A 814 -19.95 23.81 -5.73
N THR A 815 -20.35 23.61 -6.97
CA THR A 815 -21.75 23.60 -7.39
C THR A 815 -22.11 22.20 -7.85
N TRP A 816 -23.15 21.60 -7.30
CA TRP A 816 -23.68 20.33 -7.80
C TRP A 816 -24.84 20.59 -8.76
N PHE A 817 -24.78 20.00 -9.95
CA PHE A 817 -25.89 20.03 -10.90
C PHE A 817 -26.93 19.01 -10.47
N ALA A 818 -28.01 19.48 -9.84
CA ALA A 818 -29.03 18.61 -9.28
C ALA A 818 -30.07 18.28 -10.33
N TRP A 819 -30.29 16.99 -10.54
CA TRP A 819 -31.46 16.45 -11.21
C TRP A 819 -31.80 15.09 -10.62
N GLY A 820 -33.07 14.86 -10.34
CA GLY A 820 -33.52 13.56 -9.87
C GLY A 820 -35.04 13.43 -9.82
N THR A 821 -35.51 12.19 -9.73
CA THR A 821 -36.92 11.84 -9.63
C THR A 821 -37.10 10.76 -8.57
N ALA A 822 -38.16 10.90 -7.77
CA ALA A 822 -38.65 9.88 -6.86
C ALA A 822 -40.09 9.55 -7.22
N GLN A 823 -40.35 8.28 -7.47
CA GLN A 823 -41.57 7.77 -8.07
C GLN A 823 -42.18 6.73 -7.15
N ALA A 824 -43.51 6.73 -7.01
CA ALA A 824 -44.27 5.75 -6.25
C ALA A 824 -45.47 5.29 -7.08
N PHE A 825 -45.64 3.98 -7.21
CA PHE A 825 -46.67 3.38 -8.06
C PHE A 825 -46.97 1.94 -7.65
N GLN A 826 -48.10 1.40 -8.12
CA GLN A 826 -48.41 -0.03 -8.02
C GLN A 826 -48.15 -0.74 -9.34
N VAL A 827 -47.43 -1.87 -9.30
CA VAL A 827 -47.16 -2.72 -10.45
C VAL A 827 -48.02 -3.98 -10.37
N SER A 828 -48.69 -4.35 -11.46
CA SER A 828 -49.28 -5.68 -11.61
C SER A 828 -48.19 -6.69 -11.98
N THR A 829 -47.92 -7.64 -11.08
CA THR A 829 -46.91 -8.71 -11.24
C THR A 829 -47.52 -10.05 -11.64
N SER A 830 -48.84 -10.16 -11.54
CA SER A 830 -49.65 -11.19 -12.17
C SER A 830 -51.05 -10.64 -12.43
N ALA A 831 -51.91 -11.39 -13.10
CA ALA A 831 -53.31 -11.00 -13.32
C ALA A 831 -54.09 -10.69 -12.02
N ALA A 832 -53.64 -11.18 -10.84
CA ALA A 832 -54.34 -11.00 -9.56
C ALA A 832 -53.48 -10.36 -8.45
N VAL A 833 -52.20 -10.07 -8.69
CA VAL A 833 -51.27 -9.58 -7.66
C VAL A 833 -50.72 -8.22 -8.07
N LYS A 834 -50.86 -7.25 -7.15
CA LYS A 834 -50.29 -5.90 -7.25
C LYS A 834 -49.25 -5.70 -6.16
N GLN A 835 -48.20 -4.95 -6.47
CA GLN A 835 -47.13 -4.62 -5.52
C GLN A 835 -46.80 -3.14 -5.58
N TRP A 836 -46.59 -2.54 -4.42
CA TRP A 836 -46.09 -1.17 -4.31
C TRP A 836 -44.58 -1.13 -4.61
N ALA A 837 -44.20 -0.15 -5.40
CA ALA A 837 -42.83 0.13 -5.78
C ALA A 837 -42.52 1.61 -5.55
N ALA A 838 -41.30 1.88 -5.10
CA ALA A 838 -40.72 3.22 -5.05
C ALA A 838 -39.41 3.22 -5.84
N PHE A 839 -39.31 4.03 -6.89
CA PHE A 839 -38.11 4.14 -7.71
C PHE A 839 -37.52 5.54 -7.60
N ARG A 840 -36.22 5.63 -7.30
CA ARG A 840 -35.48 6.90 -7.27
C ARG A 840 -34.35 6.84 -8.26
N ALA A 841 -34.19 7.88 -9.07
CA ALA A 841 -33.03 8.05 -9.94
C ALA A 841 -32.50 9.48 -9.88
N GLU A 842 -31.18 9.65 -9.87
CA GLU A 842 -30.54 10.98 -9.89
C GLU A 842 -29.27 11.00 -10.73
N TYR A 843 -28.90 12.20 -11.17
CA TYR A 843 -27.59 12.46 -11.76
C TYR A 843 -26.47 12.24 -10.74
N ALA A 844 -25.37 11.64 -11.20
CA ALA A 844 -24.27 11.18 -10.37
C ALA A 844 -22.88 11.72 -10.79
N GLY A 845 -22.80 12.69 -11.72
CA GLY A 845 -21.54 13.33 -12.10
C GLY A 845 -21.03 12.96 -13.51
N LEU A 846 -19.90 13.54 -13.90
CA LEU A 846 -19.22 13.27 -15.18
C LEU A 846 -17.88 12.58 -14.94
N LEU A 847 -17.52 11.68 -15.87
CA LEU A 847 -16.22 11.00 -15.92
C LEU A 847 -15.58 11.20 -17.29
N LEU A 848 -14.24 11.27 -17.32
CA LEU A 848 -13.46 11.22 -18.55
C LEU A 848 -12.69 9.90 -18.60
N PHE A 849 -12.76 9.21 -19.73
CA PHE A 849 -12.12 7.90 -19.87
C PHE A 849 -11.46 7.69 -21.23
N ARG A 850 -10.53 6.74 -21.27
CA ARG A 850 -9.93 6.20 -22.50
C ARG A 850 -10.32 4.74 -22.63
N ASP A 851 -11.07 4.45 -23.69
CA ASP A 851 -11.52 3.10 -24.06
C ASP A 851 -10.28 2.26 -24.44
N LEU A 852 -9.91 1.28 -23.61
CA LEU A 852 -8.75 0.43 -23.86
C LEU A 852 -9.22 -0.91 -24.48
N PRO A 853 -8.71 -1.28 -25.66
CA PRO A 853 -9.26 -2.40 -26.44
C PRO A 853 -9.06 -3.78 -25.80
N SER A 854 -8.27 -3.90 -24.73
CA SER A 854 -7.76 -5.20 -24.28
C SER A 854 -8.56 -5.90 -23.19
N ASN A 855 -9.48 -5.27 -22.43
CA ASN A 855 -10.15 -5.96 -21.30
C ASN A 855 -11.47 -5.34 -20.77
N GLY A 856 -12.30 -4.69 -21.60
CA GLY A 856 -13.48 -3.97 -21.06
C GLY A 856 -14.71 -3.76 -21.97
N THR A 857 -15.66 -2.97 -21.46
CA THR A 857 -16.87 -2.49 -22.10
C THR A 857 -16.52 -1.48 -23.19
N VAL A 858 -16.62 -1.91 -24.45
CA VAL A 858 -16.32 -1.03 -25.58
C VAL A 858 -17.16 0.26 -25.55
N GLY A 859 -16.49 1.40 -25.40
CA GLY A 859 -17.08 2.73 -25.47
C GLY A 859 -17.80 3.21 -24.20
N ALA A 860 -17.70 2.50 -23.06
CA ALA A 860 -18.16 2.96 -21.75
C ALA A 860 -17.04 2.75 -20.71
N PRO A 861 -17.01 3.52 -19.61
CA PRO A 861 -15.94 3.40 -18.63
C PRO A 861 -16.04 2.09 -17.83
N ASP A 862 -14.89 1.46 -17.60
CA ASP A 862 -14.80 0.30 -16.72
C ASP A 862 -14.00 0.52 -15.44
N PHE A 863 -14.49 -0.12 -14.38
CA PHE A 863 -13.81 -0.30 -13.11
C PHE A 863 -13.68 -1.78 -12.79
N ARG A 864 -12.60 -2.13 -12.08
CA ARG A 864 -12.34 -3.48 -11.57
C ARG A 864 -12.01 -3.42 -10.09
N ILE A 865 -12.15 -4.56 -9.42
CA ILE A 865 -11.75 -4.72 -8.02
C ILE A 865 -10.49 -5.57 -7.97
N VAL A 866 -9.42 -5.04 -7.38
CA VAL A 866 -8.14 -5.75 -7.16
C VAL A 866 -7.79 -5.59 -5.69
N ASP A 867 -7.55 -6.71 -5.00
CA ASP A 867 -7.22 -6.75 -3.57
C ASP A 867 -8.24 -5.98 -2.68
N GLY A 868 -9.52 -6.02 -3.07
CA GLY A 868 -10.60 -5.33 -2.36
C GLY A 868 -10.67 -3.81 -2.59
N GLN A 869 -9.82 -3.26 -3.46
CA GLN A 869 -9.81 -1.85 -3.83
C GLN A 869 -10.39 -1.64 -5.23
N VAL A 870 -11.08 -0.53 -5.41
CA VAL A 870 -11.54 -0.08 -6.74
C VAL A 870 -10.33 0.46 -7.50
N VAL A 871 -10.09 -0.10 -8.68
CA VAL A 871 -9.03 0.35 -9.58
C VAL A 871 -9.60 0.48 -11.00
N THR A 872 -8.96 1.30 -11.83
CA THR A 872 -9.40 1.51 -13.21
C THR A 872 -8.21 1.88 -14.08
N ASP A 873 -8.14 1.26 -15.26
CA ASP A 873 -7.14 1.58 -16.28
C ASP A 873 -7.71 2.55 -17.34
N GLU A 874 -9.04 2.70 -17.38
CA GLU A 874 -9.76 3.47 -18.40
C GLU A 874 -10.23 4.83 -17.89
N VAL A 875 -10.78 4.89 -16.68
CA VAL A 875 -11.30 6.14 -16.12
C VAL A 875 -10.14 6.97 -15.62
N THR A 876 -9.96 8.11 -16.26
CA THR A 876 -8.82 8.99 -16.02
C THR A 876 -9.17 10.11 -15.07
N HIS A 877 -10.39 10.67 -15.17
CA HIS A 877 -10.80 11.82 -14.39
C HIS A 877 -12.27 11.76 -13.98
N PHE A 878 -12.58 12.45 -12.89
CA PHE A 878 -13.94 12.86 -12.54
C PHE A 878 -14.02 14.39 -12.51
N VAL A 879 -15.23 14.93 -12.64
CA VAL A 879 -15.42 16.37 -12.85
C VAL A 879 -16.35 16.92 -11.78
N LEU A 880 -15.95 18.05 -11.21
CA LEU A 880 -16.79 18.84 -10.30
C LEU A 880 -17.00 20.23 -10.88
N ILE A 881 -18.22 20.76 -10.78
CA ILE A 881 -18.51 22.13 -11.19
C ILE A 881 -18.11 23.05 -10.04
N ASP A 882 -17.37 24.10 -10.33
CA ASP A 882 -16.98 25.09 -9.33
C ASP A 882 -18.05 26.18 -9.24
N SER A 883 -18.46 26.72 -10.40
CA SER A 883 -19.45 27.80 -10.48
C SER A 883 -20.23 27.76 -11.80
N VAL A 884 -21.41 28.40 -11.79
CA VAL A 884 -22.28 28.59 -12.95
C VAL A 884 -22.60 30.07 -13.10
N GLY A 885 -22.58 30.59 -14.32
CA GLY A 885 -22.91 32.00 -14.60
C GLY A 885 -24.42 32.27 -14.63
N GLU A 886 -25.19 31.36 -15.25
CA GLU A 886 -26.64 31.50 -15.38
C GLU A 886 -27.36 30.15 -15.15
N VAL A 887 -28.54 30.21 -14.52
CA VAL A 887 -29.45 29.08 -14.32
C VAL A 887 -30.81 29.43 -14.94
N GLU A 888 -31.23 28.66 -15.95
CA GLU A 888 -32.51 28.78 -16.62
C GLU A 888 -33.39 27.56 -16.27
N LEU A 889 -34.56 27.81 -15.67
CA LEU A 889 -35.54 26.79 -15.32
C LEU A 889 -36.72 26.83 -16.30
N ARG A 890 -36.85 25.79 -17.13
CA ARG A 890 -38.01 25.61 -18.02
C ARG A 890 -39.14 25.01 -17.22
N ARG A 891 -40.16 25.81 -16.94
CA ARG A 891 -41.32 25.39 -16.14
C ARG A 891 -42.30 24.56 -16.98
N PRO A 892 -43.07 23.65 -16.36
CA PRO A 892 -44.07 22.86 -17.08
C PRO A 892 -45.04 23.72 -17.88
N LEU A 893 -45.45 23.22 -19.04
CA LEU A 893 -46.49 23.82 -19.88
C LEU A 893 -46.20 25.27 -20.34
N GLY A 894 -44.92 25.67 -20.34
CA GLY A 894 -44.51 27.03 -20.70
C GLY A 894 -44.90 28.10 -19.67
N ALA A 895 -45.12 27.70 -18.42
CA ALA A 895 -45.51 28.63 -17.36
C ALA A 895 -44.41 29.66 -17.04
N THR A 896 -44.82 30.84 -16.56
CA THR A 896 -43.91 31.92 -16.12
C THR A 896 -43.91 32.12 -14.59
N SER A 897 -44.88 31.55 -13.86
CA SER A 897 -44.99 31.68 -12.40
C SER A 897 -44.05 30.73 -11.66
N ASN A 898 -43.53 31.15 -10.50
CA ASN A 898 -42.66 30.31 -9.67
C ASN A 898 -43.38 29.17 -8.95
N ASN A 899 -44.71 29.18 -8.92
CA ASN A 899 -45.53 28.09 -8.44
C ASN A 899 -46.79 27.97 -9.30
N GLY A 900 -47.37 26.77 -9.35
CA GLY A 900 -48.60 26.53 -10.09
C GLY A 900 -48.98 25.06 -10.16
N SER A 901 -50.16 24.81 -10.70
CA SER A 901 -50.62 23.45 -11.01
C SER A 901 -51.61 23.47 -12.19
N ALA A 902 -51.69 22.36 -12.92
CA ALA A 902 -52.59 22.15 -14.05
C ALA A 902 -53.02 20.68 -14.15
N ILE A 903 -54.15 20.43 -14.80
CA ILE A 903 -54.62 19.09 -15.15
C ILE A 903 -54.62 19.01 -16.68
N VAL A 904 -54.01 17.96 -17.22
CA VAL A 904 -53.90 17.72 -18.67
C VAL A 904 -54.34 16.29 -19.01
N LEU A 905 -54.62 16.04 -20.29
CA LEU A 905 -54.87 14.69 -20.80
C LEU A 905 -53.56 13.87 -20.77
N PRO A 906 -53.61 12.53 -20.57
CA PRO A 906 -52.40 11.70 -20.58
C PRO A 906 -51.64 11.70 -21.91
N SER A 907 -52.30 12.05 -23.01
CA SER A 907 -51.67 12.23 -24.33
C SER A 907 -50.87 13.54 -24.45
N THR A 908 -50.99 14.46 -23.50
CA THR A 908 -50.25 15.73 -23.50
C THR A 908 -48.84 15.49 -22.97
N VAL A 909 -47.83 15.77 -23.79
CA VAL A 909 -46.43 15.76 -23.35
C VAL A 909 -46.18 16.94 -22.41
N VAL A 910 -45.64 16.66 -21.22
CA VAL A 910 -45.30 17.69 -20.23
C VAL A 910 -43.79 17.90 -20.24
N GLU A 911 -43.36 19.05 -20.74
CA GLU A 911 -41.94 19.41 -20.83
C GLU A 911 -41.53 20.37 -19.71
N PHE A 912 -40.40 20.10 -19.08
CA PHE A 912 -39.78 20.95 -18.06
C PHE A 912 -38.29 20.62 -17.93
N GLY A 913 -37.47 21.48 -17.36
CA GLY A 913 -36.03 21.22 -17.32
C GLY A 913 -35.18 22.32 -16.71
N ILE A 914 -33.87 22.09 -16.76
CA ILE A 914 -32.85 23.03 -16.33
C ILE A 914 -31.78 23.17 -17.40
N THR A 915 -31.34 24.40 -17.62
CA THR A 915 -30.15 24.74 -18.41
C THR A 915 -29.24 25.62 -17.57
N ILE A 916 -27.96 25.26 -17.47
CA ILE A 916 -26.92 26.08 -16.85
C ILE A 916 -25.93 26.53 -17.92
N ARG A 917 -25.52 27.79 -17.87
CA ARG A 917 -24.56 28.40 -18.82
C ARG A 917 -23.34 28.94 -18.09
N ASP A 918 -22.25 29.07 -18.83
CA ASP A 918 -20.97 29.56 -18.33
C ASP A 918 -20.48 28.74 -17.12
N VAL A 919 -20.29 27.44 -17.33
CA VAL A 919 -20.01 26.46 -16.29
C VAL A 919 -18.50 26.30 -16.13
N ASN A 920 -17.94 26.81 -15.03
CA ASN A 920 -16.55 26.55 -14.68
C ASN A 920 -16.47 25.21 -13.93
N VAL A 921 -15.57 24.34 -14.36
CA VAL A 921 -15.36 23.02 -13.78
C VAL A 921 -13.90 22.78 -13.43
N THR A 922 -13.67 21.92 -12.45
CA THR A 922 -12.36 21.36 -12.16
C THR A 922 -12.37 19.87 -12.51
N ILE A 923 -11.40 19.46 -13.33
CA ILE A 923 -11.17 18.09 -13.75
C ILE A 923 -10.14 17.48 -12.78
N TYR A 924 -10.58 16.47 -12.03
CA TYR A 924 -9.76 15.79 -11.03
C TYR A 924 -9.22 14.48 -11.59
N PRO A 925 -7.89 14.25 -11.55
CA PRO A 925 -7.30 13.00 -11.96
C PRO A 925 -7.61 11.92 -10.93
N LEU A 926 -8.17 10.81 -11.39
CA LEU A 926 -8.59 9.71 -10.53
C LEU A 926 -7.41 8.79 -10.17
N ARG A 927 -6.42 8.67 -11.05
CA ARG A 927 -5.25 7.79 -10.85
C ARG A 927 -4.13 8.51 -10.13
N VAL A 928 -3.41 7.78 -9.27
CA VAL A 928 -2.17 8.24 -8.63
C VAL A 928 -0.98 7.76 -9.48
N GLU A 929 -0.04 8.65 -9.79
CA GLU A 929 1.16 8.29 -10.56
C GLU A 929 1.94 7.18 -9.84
N ASN A 930 2.27 6.09 -10.54
CA ASN A 930 2.92 4.88 -10.01
C ASN A 930 2.12 4.08 -8.96
N SER A 931 0.81 4.27 -8.86
CA SER A 931 -0.07 3.48 -7.99
C SER A 931 -1.32 3.00 -8.73
N ASN A 932 -1.87 1.87 -8.28
CA ASN A 932 -3.09 1.29 -8.83
C ASN A 932 -4.36 1.85 -8.16
N GLY A 933 -4.23 2.61 -7.07
CA GLY A 933 -5.37 3.16 -6.32
C GLY A 933 -6.04 4.35 -7.01
N VAL A 934 -7.33 4.56 -6.68
CA VAL A 934 -8.10 5.75 -7.08
C VAL A 934 -8.05 6.82 -5.98
N ARG A 935 -8.07 8.10 -6.36
CA ARG A 935 -8.11 9.24 -5.42
C ARG A 935 -9.36 10.12 -5.56
N GLY A 936 -9.83 10.63 -4.42
CA GLY A 936 -11.04 11.47 -4.33
C GLY A 936 -10.78 12.97 -4.20
N ALA A 937 -11.84 13.77 -4.37
CA ALA A 937 -11.77 15.22 -4.19
C ALA A 937 -11.44 15.62 -2.73
N TRP A 938 -11.95 14.84 -1.78
CA TRP A 938 -11.68 15.01 -0.36
C TRP A 938 -10.25 14.65 0.00
N GLN A 939 -9.70 13.53 -0.51
CA GLN A 939 -8.33 13.13 -0.21
C GLN A 939 -7.31 14.21 -0.59
N ILE A 940 -7.48 14.85 -1.75
CA ILE A 940 -6.64 15.96 -2.24
C ILE A 940 -6.64 17.16 -1.27
N ARG A 941 -7.74 17.38 -0.54
CA ARG A 941 -7.90 18.54 0.36
C ARG A 941 -7.63 18.24 1.81
N GLN A 942 -7.89 17.01 2.26
CA GLN A 942 -7.79 16.58 3.66
C GLN A 942 -6.43 16.01 4.02
N SER A 943 -5.66 15.52 3.04
CA SER A 943 -4.41 14.81 3.30
C SER A 943 -3.31 15.23 2.33
N TYR A 944 -2.08 15.31 2.84
CA TYR A 944 -0.89 15.45 2.01
C TYR A 944 -0.75 14.27 1.04
N GLU A 945 -1.16 13.06 1.42
CA GLU A 945 -1.11 11.87 0.56
C GLU A 945 -1.98 12.05 -0.70
N GLY A 946 -3.05 12.85 -0.62
CA GLY A 946 -3.93 13.11 -1.77
C GLY A 946 -3.29 13.95 -2.87
N VAL A 947 -2.27 14.76 -2.55
CA VAL A 947 -1.52 15.56 -3.53
C VAL A 947 -0.25 14.86 -4.03
N VAL A 948 0.12 13.71 -3.45
CA VAL A 948 1.24 12.91 -3.92
C VAL A 948 0.94 12.34 -5.32
N GLY A 949 1.98 12.32 -6.18
CA GLY A 949 1.85 11.84 -7.55
C GLY A 949 0.99 12.75 -8.44
N LEU A 950 0.92 14.06 -8.12
CA LEU A 950 0.46 15.08 -9.05
C LEU A 950 1.63 15.54 -9.93
N ASN A 951 1.43 15.57 -11.24
CA ASN A 951 2.46 15.92 -12.22
C ASN A 951 1.96 17.00 -13.19
N SER A 952 2.41 18.24 -13.03
CA SER A 952 1.94 19.40 -13.81
C SER A 952 2.23 19.32 -15.31
N THR A 953 3.08 18.39 -15.75
CA THR A 953 3.39 18.18 -17.16
C THR A 953 2.51 17.13 -17.83
N ASN A 954 1.70 16.39 -17.05
CA ASN A 954 0.89 15.29 -17.56
C ASN A 954 -0.58 15.44 -17.12
N PHE A 955 -1.46 15.65 -18.09
CA PHE A 955 -2.91 15.80 -17.87
C PHE A 955 -3.50 14.65 -17.05
N ASP A 956 -3.10 13.39 -17.29
CA ASP A 956 -3.65 12.22 -16.58
C ASP A 956 -3.38 12.21 -15.06
N TYR A 957 -2.43 13.03 -14.61
CA TYR A 957 -2.03 13.12 -13.21
C TYR A 957 -2.07 14.57 -12.69
N TRP A 958 -2.77 15.48 -13.37
CA TRP A 958 -2.88 16.88 -12.93
C TRP A 958 -4.31 17.36 -12.79
N ILE A 959 -4.53 18.26 -11.83
CA ILE A 959 -5.83 18.92 -11.65
C ILE A 959 -5.93 20.06 -12.67
N THR A 960 -6.95 20.00 -13.52
CA THR A 960 -7.09 20.94 -14.65
C THR A 960 -8.41 21.71 -14.56
N PRO A 961 -8.39 23.05 -14.44
CA PRO A 961 -9.59 23.85 -14.60
C PRO A 961 -10.02 23.91 -16.06
N ALA A 962 -11.32 23.92 -16.28
CA ALA A 962 -11.93 24.00 -17.59
C ALA A 962 -13.23 24.82 -17.55
N TYR A 963 -13.68 25.21 -18.73
CA TYR A 963 -14.95 25.90 -18.96
C TYR A 963 -15.82 25.10 -19.90
N VAL A 964 -17.11 24.97 -19.57
CA VAL A 964 -18.15 24.35 -20.39
C VAL A 964 -19.22 25.40 -20.68
N ASN A 965 -19.55 25.61 -21.95
CA ASN A 965 -20.48 26.68 -22.34
C ASN A 965 -21.93 26.45 -21.85
N GLU A 966 -22.41 25.21 -21.89
CA GLU A 966 -23.77 24.84 -21.47
C GLU A 966 -23.83 23.40 -20.93
N MET A 967 -24.64 23.19 -19.90
CA MET A 967 -25.17 21.86 -19.56
C MET A 967 -26.68 21.96 -19.38
N SER A 968 -27.46 21.05 -19.97
CA SER A 968 -28.92 21.06 -19.81
C SER A 968 -29.53 19.67 -19.75
N PHE A 969 -30.57 19.54 -18.91
CA PHE A 969 -31.46 18.38 -18.83
C PHE A 969 -32.90 18.86 -19.02
N ASN A 970 -33.45 18.60 -20.21
CA ASN A 970 -34.85 18.87 -20.52
C ASN A 970 -35.62 17.56 -20.46
N VAL A 971 -36.61 17.49 -19.57
CA VAL A 971 -37.44 16.32 -19.36
C VAL A 971 -38.71 16.42 -20.21
N SER A 972 -38.99 15.37 -20.98
CA SER A 972 -40.25 15.16 -21.67
C SER A 972 -40.99 13.99 -21.01
N PHE A 973 -42.07 14.30 -20.30
CA PHE A 973 -42.94 13.32 -19.65
C PHE A 973 -44.13 12.97 -20.54
N HIS A 974 -44.39 11.67 -20.69
CA HIS A 974 -45.61 11.16 -21.33
C HIS A 974 -45.98 9.77 -20.77
N VAL A 975 -47.21 9.34 -21.05
CA VAL A 975 -47.73 8.04 -20.61
C VAL A 975 -48.19 7.23 -21.81
N ASP A 976 -47.63 6.04 -21.97
CA ASP A 976 -48.08 5.05 -22.93
C ASP A 976 -49.17 4.17 -22.29
N MET A 977 -50.42 4.57 -22.50
CA MET A 977 -51.58 3.83 -21.99
C MET A 977 -51.82 2.55 -22.78
N VAL A 978 -52.27 1.51 -22.06
CA VAL A 978 -52.62 0.20 -22.62
C VAL A 978 -53.99 -0.19 -22.09
N ASN A 979 -54.77 -0.91 -22.89
CA ASN A 979 -56.02 -1.49 -22.42
C ASN A 979 -55.72 -2.82 -21.72
N TYR A 980 -56.09 -2.94 -20.43
CA TYR A 980 -55.80 -4.13 -19.64
C TYR A 980 -56.30 -5.41 -20.30
N ASN A 981 -55.42 -6.41 -20.40
CA ASN A 981 -55.76 -7.74 -20.88
C ASN A 981 -55.15 -8.80 -19.93
N PRO A 982 -55.96 -9.59 -19.21
CA PRO A 982 -55.44 -10.59 -18.27
C PRO A 982 -54.64 -11.71 -18.96
N SER A 983 -54.83 -11.93 -20.26
CA SER A 983 -54.12 -12.95 -21.05
C SER A 983 -52.81 -12.46 -21.69
N ASP A 984 -52.49 -11.17 -21.58
CA ASP A 984 -51.31 -10.55 -22.20
C ASP A 984 -50.56 -9.72 -21.16
N HIS A 985 -49.42 -10.23 -20.68
CA HIS A 985 -48.65 -9.60 -19.61
C HIS A 985 -48.11 -8.21 -19.99
N LEU A 986 -47.92 -7.92 -21.28
CA LEU A 986 -47.49 -6.62 -21.77
C LEU A 986 -48.58 -5.54 -21.63
N LYS A 987 -49.83 -5.96 -21.37
CA LYS A 987 -50.98 -5.08 -21.15
C LYS A 987 -51.40 -5.01 -19.69
N TRP A 988 -50.62 -5.56 -18.75
CA TRP A 988 -50.95 -5.45 -17.34
C TRP A 988 -50.62 -4.09 -16.73
N ASN A 989 -49.67 -3.36 -17.33
CA ASN A 989 -49.15 -2.10 -16.81
C ASN A 989 -49.06 -1.03 -17.92
N HIS A 990 -49.42 0.21 -17.61
CA HIS A 990 -49.07 1.40 -18.35
C HIS A 990 -47.58 1.71 -18.21
N ALA A 991 -46.94 2.24 -19.25
CA ALA A 991 -45.57 2.71 -19.18
C ALA A 991 -45.55 4.24 -19.02
N VAL A 992 -44.98 4.71 -17.92
CA VAL A 992 -44.77 6.13 -17.65
C VAL A 992 -43.33 6.47 -18.02
N VAL A 993 -43.15 7.40 -18.95
CA VAL A 993 -41.86 7.63 -19.61
C VAL A 993 -41.33 9.03 -19.31
N PHE A 994 -40.11 9.08 -18.79
CA PHE A 994 -39.30 10.28 -18.63
C PHE A 994 -38.13 10.21 -19.61
N LYS A 995 -38.21 10.98 -20.69
CA LYS A 995 -37.10 11.17 -21.62
C LYS A 995 -36.31 12.41 -21.21
N ILE A 996 -35.00 12.30 -21.06
CA ILE A 996 -34.13 13.42 -20.67
C ILE A 996 -33.32 13.85 -21.88
N ASP A 997 -33.71 14.91 -22.57
CA ASP A 997 -32.90 15.50 -23.62
C ASP A 997 -31.70 16.21 -22.97
N GLN A 998 -30.53 15.58 -23.08
CA GLN A 998 -29.32 15.99 -22.38
C GLN A 998 -28.37 16.72 -23.35
N VAL A 999 -27.79 17.83 -22.90
CA VAL A 999 -26.72 18.54 -23.61
C VAL A 999 -25.55 18.73 -22.66
N ILE A 1000 -24.37 18.27 -23.07
CA ILE A 1000 -23.10 18.63 -22.44
C ILE A 1000 -22.28 19.38 -23.48
N GLY A 1001 -22.00 20.64 -23.22
CA GLY A 1001 -21.46 21.60 -24.17
C GLY A 1001 -19.98 21.42 -24.54
N ASN A 1002 -19.42 22.41 -25.24
CA ASN A 1002 -18.00 22.47 -25.61
C ASN A 1002 -17.13 22.85 -24.41
N TRP A 1003 -15.96 22.22 -24.33
CA TRP A 1003 -14.99 22.37 -23.26
C TRP A 1003 -13.79 23.21 -23.72
N THR A 1004 -13.32 24.09 -22.85
CA THR A 1004 -12.07 24.83 -23.01
C THR A 1004 -11.22 24.60 -21.78
N LEU A 1005 -10.04 24.00 -21.95
CA LEU A 1005 -9.07 23.81 -20.87
C LEU A 1005 -8.22 25.07 -20.68
N TYR A 1006 -7.81 25.37 -19.44
CA TYR A 1006 -6.97 26.55 -19.16
C TYR A 1006 -5.48 26.22 -19.05
N ASP A 1007 -5.13 25.10 -18.40
CA ASP A 1007 -3.73 24.74 -18.11
C ASP A 1007 -3.09 23.87 -19.21
N PHE A 1008 -3.92 23.17 -19.98
CA PHE A 1008 -3.50 22.34 -21.11
C PHE A 1008 -4.19 22.79 -22.38
N ASP A 1009 -3.55 22.55 -23.53
CA ASP A 1009 -4.22 22.66 -24.82
C ASP A 1009 -5.26 21.54 -24.98
N ASN A 1010 -6.38 21.83 -25.65
CA ASN A 1010 -7.47 20.88 -25.88
C ASN A 1010 -7.03 19.60 -26.63
N SER A 1011 -5.85 19.56 -27.25
CA SER A 1011 -5.27 18.34 -27.80
C SER A 1011 -5.17 17.19 -26.79
N VAL A 1012 -5.07 17.44 -25.48
CA VAL A 1012 -4.98 16.38 -24.46
C VAL A 1012 -6.31 15.63 -24.22
N VAL A 1013 -7.43 16.23 -24.62
CA VAL A 1013 -8.76 15.59 -24.59
C VAL A 1013 -9.15 14.97 -25.94
N VAL A 1014 -8.39 15.23 -27.02
CA VAL A 1014 -8.60 14.56 -28.30
C VAL A 1014 -8.42 13.05 -28.12
N GLY A 1015 -9.40 12.26 -28.59
CA GLY A 1015 -9.41 10.81 -28.42
C GLY A 1015 -9.87 10.33 -27.04
N ARG A 1016 -10.26 11.23 -26.12
CA ARG A 1016 -10.95 10.86 -24.88
C ARG A 1016 -12.46 10.82 -25.07
N SER A 1017 -13.09 10.01 -24.22
CA SER A 1017 -14.54 9.82 -24.15
C SER A 1017 -15.10 10.49 -22.90
N LEU A 1018 -16.36 10.92 -22.98
CA LEU A 1018 -17.11 11.48 -21.86
C LEU A 1018 -18.12 10.45 -21.35
N ALA A 1019 -18.28 10.36 -20.04
CA ALA A 1019 -19.33 9.58 -19.42
C ALA A 1019 -20.23 10.45 -18.55
N VAL A 1020 -21.55 10.26 -18.67
CA VAL A 1020 -22.57 10.88 -17.82
C VAL A 1020 -23.17 9.79 -16.93
N ASN A 1021 -23.18 10.02 -15.62
CA ASN A 1021 -23.53 9.00 -14.63
C ASN A 1021 -24.87 9.33 -14.00
N PHE A 1022 -25.63 8.28 -13.70
CA PHE A 1022 -26.85 8.33 -12.88
C PHE A 1022 -26.79 7.21 -11.86
N PHE A 1023 -27.53 7.31 -10.77
CA PHE A 1023 -27.83 6.14 -9.94
C PHE A 1023 -29.32 5.86 -9.89
N GLY A 1024 -29.69 4.61 -9.63
CA GLY A 1024 -31.05 4.17 -9.38
C GLY A 1024 -31.17 3.38 -8.08
N VAL A 1025 -32.29 3.53 -7.39
CA VAL A 1025 -32.66 2.77 -6.18
C VAL A 1025 -34.10 2.31 -6.31
N LEU A 1026 -34.35 1.02 -6.06
CA LEU A 1026 -35.70 0.47 -6.00
C LEU A 1026 -36.03 0.02 -4.58
N GLY A 1027 -37.09 0.59 -4.01
CA GLY A 1027 -37.73 0.11 -2.78
C GLY A 1027 -39.00 -0.68 -3.10
N THR A 1028 -39.09 -1.91 -2.61
CA THR A 1028 -40.32 -2.73 -2.71
C THR A 1028 -40.63 -3.39 -1.37
N ALA A 1029 -41.81 -4.00 -1.24
CA ALA A 1029 -42.14 -4.84 -0.08
C ALA A 1029 -41.40 -6.20 -0.08
N THR A 1030 -40.68 -6.50 -1.16
CA THR A 1030 -39.90 -7.72 -1.38
C THR A 1030 -38.43 -7.36 -1.65
N ARG A 1031 -37.56 -8.35 -1.87
CA ARG A 1031 -36.16 -8.11 -2.23
C ARG A 1031 -36.07 -7.48 -3.63
N SER A 1032 -35.48 -6.31 -3.76
CA SER A 1032 -35.21 -5.70 -5.07
C SER A 1032 -34.06 -6.45 -5.76
N GLN A 1033 -34.16 -6.52 -7.08
CA GLN A 1033 -33.16 -7.12 -7.94
C GLN A 1033 -32.89 -6.17 -9.09
N TYR A 1034 -31.63 -6.15 -9.54
CA TYR A 1034 -31.20 -5.35 -10.65
C TYR A 1034 -30.66 -6.24 -11.77
N SER A 1035 -30.83 -5.83 -13.01
CA SER A 1035 -30.09 -6.41 -14.14
C SER A 1035 -29.57 -5.35 -15.09
N ALA A 1036 -28.39 -5.61 -15.62
CA ALA A 1036 -27.79 -4.88 -16.73
C ALA A 1036 -28.02 -5.73 -17.99
N GLY A 1037 -28.99 -5.33 -18.82
CA GLY A 1037 -29.49 -6.15 -19.92
C GLY A 1037 -30.07 -7.47 -19.40
N GLU A 1038 -29.68 -8.58 -20.01
CA GLU A 1038 -30.09 -9.93 -19.58
C GLU A 1038 -29.31 -10.44 -18.35
N LYS A 1039 -28.23 -9.75 -17.94
CA LYS A 1039 -27.37 -10.18 -16.82
C LYS A 1039 -27.87 -9.61 -15.50
N GLN A 1040 -28.12 -10.49 -14.52
CA GLN A 1040 -28.44 -10.06 -13.16
C GLN A 1040 -27.22 -9.44 -12.48
N ILE A 1041 -27.42 -8.33 -11.77
CA ILE A 1041 -26.41 -7.70 -10.92
C ILE A 1041 -26.56 -8.30 -9.52
N THR A 1042 -25.54 -9.01 -9.08
CA THR A 1042 -25.51 -9.70 -7.77
C THR A 1042 -24.77 -8.91 -6.70
N ASP A 1043 -23.92 -7.96 -7.11
CA ASP A 1043 -23.17 -7.04 -6.26
C ASP A 1043 -23.09 -5.66 -6.95
N THR A 1044 -23.61 -4.61 -6.30
CA THR A 1044 -23.56 -3.23 -6.79
C THR A 1044 -22.15 -2.61 -6.67
N ASN A 1045 -21.26 -3.24 -5.91
CA ASN A 1045 -19.84 -2.89 -5.83
C ASN A 1045 -18.93 -3.78 -6.72
N GLY A 1046 -19.53 -4.69 -7.50
CA GLY A 1046 -18.82 -5.56 -8.43
C GLY A 1046 -18.24 -4.83 -9.64
N ALA A 1047 -17.47 -5.55 -10.45
CA ALA A 1047 -16.90 -5.01 -11.69
C ALA A 1047 -17.98 -4.50 -12.66
N SER A 1048 -17.58 -3.58 -13.54
CA SER A 1048 -18.48 -2.98 -14.53
C SER A 1048 -19.11 -4.02 -15.46
N ILE A 1049 -20.42 -3.88 -15.70
CA ILE A 1049 -21.21 -4.74 -16.58
C ILE A 1049 -21.82 -3.88 -17.70
N ASN A 1050 -21.42 -4.16 -18.94
CA ASN A 1050 -22.01 -3.54 -20.13
C ASN A 1050 -23.50 -3.92 -20.29
N ALA A 1051 -24.33 -2.92 -20.57
CA ALA A 1051 -25.70 -3.12 -21.00
C ALA A 1051 -26.21 -1.94 -21.82
N SER A 1052 -27.28 -2.13 -22.58
CA SER A 1052 -28.02 -1.03 -23.21
C SER A 1052 -29.11 -0.44 -22.29
N TYR A 1053 -29.61 -1.27 -21.38
CA TYR A 1053 -30.67 -0.91 -20.45
C TYR A 1053 -30.47 -1.59 -19.08
N TYR A 1054 -31.07 -0.99 -18.05
CA TYR A 1054 -31.01 -1.44 -16.66
C TYR A 1054 -32.42 -1.65 -16.13
N GLU A 1055 -32.70 -2.86 -15.68
CA GLU A 1055 -34.02 -3.23 -15.19
C GLU A 1055 -34.01 -3.33 -13.67
N PHE A 1056 -34.95 -2.64 -13.05
CA PHE A 1056 -35.22 -2.64 -11.62
C PHE A 1056 -36.48 -3.49 -11.40
N ARG A 1057 -36.34 -4.64 -10.73
CA ARG A 1057 -37.40 -5.66 -10.66
C ARG A 1057 -37.57 -6.25 -9.26
N ALA A 1058 -38.72 -6.87 -9.06
CA ALA A 1058 -38.96 -7.81 -7.96
C ALA A 1058 -39.29 -9.19 -8.53
N ALA A 1059 -38.43 -10.18 -8.25
CA ALA A 1059 -38.46 -11.48 -8.92
C ALA A 1059 -38.44 -11.34 -10.45
N ASN A 1060 -39.35 -12.00 -11.18
CA ASN A 1060 -39.37 -12.00 -12.66
C ASN A 1060 -40.19 -10.85 -13.27
N ASN A 1061 -40.54 -9.80 -12.52
CA ASN A 1061 -41.41 -8.72 -13.00
C ASN A 1061 -40.71 -7.35 -12.99
N PRO A 1062 -40.57 -6.67 -14.14
CA PRO A 1062 -39.93 -5.35 -14.24
C PRO A 1062 -40.80 -4.26 -13.62
N PHE A 1063 -40.22 -3.42 -12.76
CA PHE A 1063 -40.91 -2.29 -12.10
C PHE A 1063 -40.50 -0.97 -12.72
N ALA A 1064 -39.20 -0.81 -13.00
CA ALA A 1064 -38.67 0.30 -13.76
C ALA A 1064 -37.57 -0.17 -14.71
N ASN A 1065 -37.35 0.57 -15.79
CA ASN A 1065 -36.33 0.32 -16.79
C ASN A 1065 -35.64 1.64 -17.17
N VAL A 1066 -34.32 1.65 -17.19
CA VAL A 1066 -33.51 2.81 -17.58
C VAL A 1066 -32.67 2.44 -18.80
N THR A 1067 -32.93 3.10 -19.92
CA THR A 1067 -32.16 2.91 -21.17
C THR A 1067 -31.22 4.09 -21.36
N MET A 1068 -29.93 3.80 -21.53
CA MET A 1068 -28.90 4.83 -21.76
C MET A 1068 -27.77 4.39 -22.71
N GLY A 1069 -27.61 3.08 -22.95
CA GLY A 1069 -26.72 2.52 -23.95
C GLY A 1069 -27.49 2.08 -25.20
N GLY A 1070 -26.83 2.02 -26.35
CA GLY A 1070 -27.47 1.74 -27.63
C GLY A 1070 -28.31 2.90 -28.18
N LEU A 1071 -28.27 4.08 -27.55
CA LEU A 1071 -29.07 5.23 -27.95
C LEU A 1071 -28.33 6.10 -28.98
N PRO A 1072 -29.05 6.72 -29.93
CA PRO A 1072 -28.45 7.65 -30.87
C PRO A 1072 -28.01 8.92 -30.14
N TYR A 1073 -26.77 9.38 -30.40
CA TYR A 1073 -26.29 10.68 -29.96
C TYR A 1073 -25.69 11.49 -31.12
N LYS A 1074 -25.70 12.82 -30.95
CA LYS A 1074 -25.09 13.79 -31.86
C LYS A 1074 -23.82 14.37 -31.23
N TRP A 1075 -22.80 14.54 -32.04
CA TRP A 1075 -21.48 15.06 -31.62
C TRP A 1075 -21.19 16.39 -32.32
N GLY A 1076 -20.71 17.38 -31.59
CA GLY A 1076 -20.42 18.71 -32.13
C GLY A 1076 -19.16 18.75 -33.01
N GLY A 1077 -18.20 17.84 -32.79
CA GLY A 1077 -16.92 17.86 -33.49
C GLY A 1077 -17.00 17.56 -35.00
N ASP A 1078 -18.08 16.92 -35.46
CA ASP A 1078 -18.37 16.72 -36.88
C ASP A 1078 -19.48 17.65 -37.42
N GLY A 1079 -19.90 18.65 -36.64
CA GLY A 1079 -21.01 19.53 -36.99
C GLY A 1079 -22.38 18.85 -36.94
N TYR A 1080 -22.56 17.81 -36.13
CA TYR A 1080 -23.79 17.03 -35.95
C TYR A 1080 -24.23 16.20 -37.17
N VAL A 1081 -23.31 15.96 -38.11
CA VAL A 1081 -23.59 15.31 -39.39
C VAL A 1081 -23.85 13.81 -39.19
N THR A 1082 -23.04 13.15 -38.36
CA THR A 1082 -23.16 11.71 -38.10
C THR A 1082 -24.01 11.47 -36.85
N THR A 1083 -24.76 10.37 -36.86
CA THR A 1083 -25.40 9.84 -35.64
C THR A 1083 -24.56 8.70 -35.12
N TYR A 1084 -24.12 8.82 -33.87
CA TYR A 1084 -23.34 7.81 -33.18
C TYR A 1084 -24.20 7.06 -32.17
N THR A 1085 -23.68 5.97 -31.60
CA THR A 1085 -24.40 5.14 -30.63
C THR A 1085 -23.69 5.17 -29.29
N SER A 1086 -24.41 5.51 -28.21
CA SER A 1086 -23.86 5.48 -26.85
C SER A 1086 -23.61 4.05 -26.41
N ALA A 1087 -22.61 3.84 -25.56
CA ALA A 1087 -22.49 2.60 -24.79
C ALA A 1087 -22.91 2.88 -23.34
N SER A 1088 -23.13 1.84 -22.54
CA SER A 1088 -23.28 2.04 -21.10
C SER A 1088 -22.79 0.86 -20.28
N SER A 1089 -22.33 1.15 -19.07
CA SER A 1089 -21.86 0.16 -18.10
C SER A 1089 -22.37 0.50 -16.69
N THR A 1090 -22.41 -0.51 -15.82
CA THR A 1090 -22.50 -0.26 -14.37
C THR A 1090 -21.16 0.21 -13.82
N ALA A 1091 -21.19 0.92 -12.70
CA ALA A 1091 -19.98 1.29 -11.96
C ALA A 1091 -20.07 0.87 -10.48
N PRO A 1092 -18.96 0.47 -9.85
CA PRO A 1092 -18.94 0.09 -8.44
C PRO A 1092 -19.34 1.26 -7.54
N VAL A 1093 -20.21 0.99 -6.57
CA VAL A 1093 -20.58 1.95 -5.50
C VAL A 1093 -19.33 2.53 -4.79
N GLY A 1094 -18.31 1.71 -4.55
CA GLY A 1094 -17.05 2.12 -3.94
C GLY A 1094 -16.26 3.14 -4.77
N ALA A 1095 -16.44 3.17 -6.10
CA ALA A 1095 -15.81 4.18 -6.95
C ALA A 1095 -16.36 5.57 -6.64
N PHE A 1096 -17.70 5.68 -6.51
CA PHE A 1096 -18.37 6.94 -6.23
C PHE A 1096 -18.16 7.40 -4.79
N SER A 1097 -18.10 6.46 -3.84
CA SER A 1097 -17.68 6.78 -2.46
C SER A 1097 -16.26 7.34 -2.44
N ALA A 1098 -15.30 6.69 -3.12
CA ALA A 1098 -13.93 7.18 -3.21
C ALA A 1098 -13.83 8.57 -3.88
N MET A 1099 -14.61 8.84 -4.93
CA MET A 1099 -14.57 10.13 -5.64
C MET A 1099 -15.15 11.29 -4.83
N TYR A 1100 -16.28 11.06 -4.16
CA TYR A 1100 -17.16 12.14 -3.66
C TYR A 1100 -17.31 12.20 -2.15
N GLU A 1101 -16.97 11.14 -1.40
CA GLU A 1101 -17.14 11.09 0.05
C GLU A 1101 -15.83 11.26 0.82
N SER A 1102 -15.93 11.89 1.99
CA SER A 1102 -14.86 11.99 2.97
C SER A 1102 -14.81 10.74 3.84
N ALA A 1103 -13.72 10.55 4.57
CA ALA A 1103 -13.61 9.47 5.57
C ALA A 1103 -14.68 9.55 6.67
N ALA A 1104 -15.20 10.76 6.96
CA ALA A 1104 -16.29 10.99 7.91
C ALA A 1104 -17.70 10.77 7.33
N GLY A 1105 -17.80 10.42 6.03
CA GLY A 1105 -19.06 10.21 5.33
C GLY A 1105 -19.78 11.49 4.90
N ASP A 1106 -19.07 12.62 4.85
CA ASP A 1106 -19.55 13.85 4.20
C ASP A 1106 -19.28 13.79 2.70
N THR A 1107 -20.03 14.55 1.91
CA THR A 1107 -20.14 14.36 0.46
C THR A 1107 -20.18 15.72 -0.24
N VAL A 1108 -19.60 15.78 -1.44
CA VAL A 1108 -19.64 16.98 -2.29
C VAL A 1108 -20.91 17.09 -3.13
N THR A 1109 -21.81 16.11 -2.99
CA THR A 1109 -23.03 16.01 -3.78
C THR A 1109 -24.25 16.33 -2.92
N ASN A 1110 -25.45 16.34 -3.50
CA ASN A 1110 -26.71 16.47 -2.75
C ASN A 1110 -27.21 15.14 -2.15
N TRP A 1111 -26.43 14.05 -2.28
CA TRP A 1111 -26.79 12.69 -1.84
C TRP A 1111 -25.59 11.99 -1.17
N LYS A 1112 -25.86 10.94 -0.40
CA LYS A 1112 -24.83 10.08 0.21
C LYS A 1112 -24.87 8.71 -0.46
N VAL A 1113 -23.73 8.07 -0.59
CA VAL A 1113 -23.61 6.75 -1.19
C VAL A 1113 -24.26 5.72 -0.25
N GLU A 1114 -25.18 4.93 -0.80
CA GLU A 1114 -25.84 3.83 -0.09
C GLU A 1114 -25.58 2.53 -0.84
N ALA A 1115 -25.41 1.41 -0.12
CA ALA A 1115 -25.13 0.11 -0.73
C ALA A 1115 -26.24 -0.36 -1.71
N SER A 1116 -27.46 0.15 -1.56
CA SER A 1116 -28.60 -0.13 -2.44
C SER A 1116 -28.56 0.61 -3.78
N MET A 1117 -27.64 1.56 -3.97
CA MET A 1117 -27.52 2.33 -5.20
C MET A 1117 -26.90 1.50 -6.32
N LEU A 1118 -27.53 1.54 -7.49
CA LEU A 1118 -26.91 1.06 -8.73
C LEU A 1118 -26.45 2.27 -9.55
N PHE A 1119 -25.14 2.46 -9.68
CA PHE A 1119 -24.58 3.46 -10.57
C PHE A 1119 -24.57 2.94 -12.01
N MET A 1120 -25.13 3.74 -12.90
CA MET A 1120 -25.31 3.47 -14.33
C MET A 1120 -24.64 4.60 -15.11
N THR A 1121 -23.78 4.24 -16.05
CA THR A 1121 -22.94 5.20 -16.76
C THR A 1121 -23.17 5.13 -18.26
N ALA A 1122 -23.52 6.25 -18.88
CA ALA A 1122 -23.62 6.39 -20.33
C ALA A 1122 -22.30 6.92 -20.89
N GLY A 1123 -21.66 6.16 -21.79
CA GLY A 1123 -20.41 6.50 -22.45
C GLY A 1123 -20.58 7.05 -23.85
N TYR A 1124 -19.90 8.17 -24.13
CA TYR A 1124 -19.86 8.84 -25.43
C TYR A 1124 -18.44 8.81 -25.97
N LYS A 1125 -18.17 7.78 -26.79
CA LYS A 1125 -16.85 7.53 -27.39
C LYS A 1125 -16.31 8.73 -28.16
N ASN A 1126 -17.17 9.41 -28.92
CA ASN A 1126 -16.83 10.63 -29.63
C ASN A 1126 -17.24 11.81 -28.77
N TRP A 1127 -16.27 12.38 -28.06
CA TRP A 1127 -16.44 13.61 -27.29
C TRP A 1127 -15.31 14.57 -27.64
N GLY A 1128 -14.06 14.26 -27.27
CA GLY A 1128 -12.90 15.08 -27.63
C GLY A 1128 -12.93 16.53 -27.15
N GLY A 1129 -13.75 16.85 -26.14
CA GLY A 1129 -14.01 18.23 -25.69
C GLY A 1129 -15.13 18.96 -26.43
N TYR A 1130 -15.82 18.33 -27.39
CA TYR A 1130 -16.94 18.92 -28.11
C TYR A 1130 -18.30 18.54 -27.53
N GLU A 1131 -19.32 19.30 -27.89
CA GLU A 1131 -20.70 19.08 -27.45
C GLU A 1131 -21.22 17.66 -27.75
N VAL A 1132 -21.99 17.10 -26.82
CA VAL A 1132 -22.71 15.82 -26.97
C VAL A 1132 -24.19 16.03 -26.63
N ARG A 1133 -25.07 15.51 -27.50
CA ARG A 1133 -26.53 15.46 -27.28
C ARG A 1133 -27.03 14.03 -27.32
N CYS A 1134 -27.68 13.57 -26.26
CA CYS A 1134 -28.23 12.22 -26.16
C CYS A 1134 -29.43 12.21 -25.21
N ASP A 1135 -30.34 11.25 -25.38
CA ASP A 1135 -31.61 11.26 -24.66
C ASP A 1135 -31.88 9.98 -23.84
N PRO A 1136 -31.38 9.85 -22.60
CA PRO A 1136 -31.67 8.71 -21.73
C PRO A 1136 -33.17 8.62 -21.43
N VAL A 1137 -33.66 7.40 -21.26
CA VAL A 1137 -35.09 7.12 -21.06
C VAL A 1137 -35.28 6.33 -19.78
N PHE A 1138 -36.09 6.87 -18.88
CA PHE A 1138 -36.49 6.24 -17.63
C PHE A 1138 -37.98 5.87 -17.74
N ILE A 1139 -38.29 4.59 -17.56
CA ILE A 1139 -39.63 4.03 -17.68
C ILE A 1139 -40.02 3.41 -16.35
N SER A 1140 -41.21 3.72 -15.87
CA SER A 1140 -41.83 3.06 -14.72
C SER A 1140 -43.16 2.46 -15.11
N TYR A 1141 -43.46 1.26 -14.62
CA TYR A 1141 -44.66 0.52 -15.00
C TYR A 1141 -45.72 0.66 -13.90
N THR A 1142 -46.85 1.32 -14.18
CA THR A 1142 -47.99 1.38 -13.22
C THR A 1142 -49.13 0.51 -13.71
N THR A 1143 -49.91 -0.07 -12.81
CA THR A 1143 -50.98 -1.03 -13.12
C THR A 1143 -52.04 -0.44 -14.06
N ALA A 1144 -52.38 -1.16 -15.13
CA ALA A 1144 -53.52 -0.85 -15.99
C ALA A 1144 -54.83 -1.51 -15.51
N HIS A 1145 -54.73 -2.35 -14.46
CA HIS A 1145 -55.86 -3.06 -13.89
C HIS A 1145 -56.70 -2.14 -12.97
N PRO A 1146 -57.99 -1.89 -13.26
CA PRO A 1146 -58.84 -1.04 -12.43
C PRO A 1146 -59.10 -1.68 -11.06
N VAL A 1147 -59.01 -0.89 -9.98
CA VAL A 1147 -59.30 -1.38 -8.62
C VAL A 1147 -60.82 -1.40 -8.42
N GLY A 1148 -61.44 -2.52 -8.79
CA GLY A 1148 -62.80 -2.90 -8.35
C GLY A 1148 -63.97 -2.19 -9.04
N SER A 1149 -64.45 -2.73 -10.17
CA SER A 1149 -65.90 -2.69 -10.39
C SER A 1149 -66.51 -3.79 -9.52
N THR A 1150 -67.34 -3.43 -8.55
CA THR A 1150 -68.26 -4.41 -7.95
C THR A 1150 -69.12 -4.97 -9.08
N THR A 1151 -68.87 -6.22 -9.45
CA THR A 1151 -69.69 -6.98 -10.40
C THR A 1151 -71.14 -6.95 -9.94
N THR A 1152 -71.95 -6.11 -10.57
CA THR A 1152 -73.41 -6.16 -10.44
C THR A 1152 -73.87 -7.34 -11.28
N THR A 1153 -73.95 -8.52 -10.67
CA THR A 1153 -74.61 -9.67 -11.28
C THR A 1153 -76.10 -9.35 -11.36
N ALA A 1154 -76.55 -8.94 -12.55
CA ALA A 1154 -77.97 -8.81 -12.86
C ALA A 1154 -78.63 -10.20 -12.75
N THR A 1155 -79.35 -10.45 -11.66
CA THR A 1155 -80.30 -11.56 -11.57
C THR A 1155 -81.71 -10.98 -11.62
N THR A 1156 -82.37 -11.20 -12.75
CA THR A 1156 -83.77 -10.87 -13.01
C THR A 1156 -84.68 -11.70 -12.10
N THR A 1157 -85.46 -11.04 -11.23
CA THR A 1157 -86.70 -11.64 -10.70
C THR A 1157 -87.78 -10.55 -10.61
N VAL A 1158 -88.97 -10.90 -11.10
CA VAL A 1158 -90.13 -10.03 -11.29
C VAL A 1158 -91.04 -10.07 -10.06
N SER A 1159 -91.54 -8.88 -9.68
CA SER A 1159 -92.76 -8.52 -8.92
C SER A 1159 -93.13 -9.25 -7.61
N GLU A 1160 -93.31 -8.48 -6.53
CA GLU A 1160 -94.64 -8.13 -5.99
C GLU A 1160 -94.57 -7.01 -4.94
N THR A 1161 -95.58 -6.14 -4.96
CA THR A 1161 -95.71 -4.92 -4.16
C THR A 1161 -96.36 -5.20 -2.81
N THR A 1162 -95.77 -4.79 -1.69
CA THR A 1162 -96.55 -4.39 -0.48
C THR A 1162 -95.76 -3.42 0.40
N THR A 1163 -96.38 -2.29 0.71
CA THR A 1163 -95.93 -1.21 1.61
C THR A 1163 -95.90 -1.61 3.08
N THR A 1164 -94.81 -1.29 3.80
CA THR A 1164 -94.89 -0.78 5.18
C THR A 1164 -93.58 -0.10 5.61
N SER A 1165 -93.72 0.98 6.37
CA SER A 1165 -92.71 1.87 6.94
C SER A 1165 -91.68 1.19 7.84
N THR A 1166 -90.40 1.60 7.79
CA THR A 1166 -89.57 1.98 8.96
C THR A 1166 -88.15 2.45 8.60
N THR A 1167 -87.71 3.49 9.32
CA THR A 1167 -86.36 3.77 9.85
C THR A 1167 -85.16 4.06 8.92
N LEU A 1168 -84.50 5.19 9.22
CA LEU A 1168 -83.09 5.49 8.94
C LEU A 1168 -82.19 4.27 9.22
N PRO A 1169 -81.05 4.18 8.50
CA PRO A 1169 -79.78 4.18 9.23
C PRO A 1169 -78.77 5.15 8.62
N THR A 1170 -78.38 6.11 9.46
CA THR A 1170 -76.99 6.53 9.59
C THR A 1170 -76.12 5.31 9.93
N THR A 1171 -75.04 5.08 9.17
CA THR A 1171 -73.70 4.83 9.73
C THR A 1171 -72.67 4.91 8.60
N LEU A 1172 -71.84 5.95 8.67
CA LEU A 1172 -70.51 5.94 8.05
C LEU A 1172 -69.72 4.78 8.65
N ASN A 1173 -69.01 4.07 7.79
CA ASN A 1173 -68.22 2.89 8.04
C ASN A 1173 -67.26 3.06 9.25
N GLU A 1174 -67.56 2.36 10.36
CA GLU A 1174 -66.76 2.36 11.61
C GLU A 1174 -65.28 2.04 11.37
N PHE A 1175 -64.96 1.31 10.31
CA PHE A 1175 -63.58 0.99 9.91
C PHE A 1175 -62.74 2.24 9.60
N VAL A 1176 -63.33 3.26 8.95
CA VAL A 1176 -62.60 4.50 8.60
C VAL A 1176 -62.32 5.33 9.86
N PHE A 1177 -63.25 5.34 10.81
CA PHE A 1177 -63.05 6.01 12.10
C PHE A 1177 -61.94 5.32 12.93
N TYR A 1178 -61.91 3.99 12.95
CA TYR A 1178 -60.86 3.25 13.66
C TYR A 1178 -59.46 3.42 13.05
N VAL A 1179 -59.33 3.50 11.71
CA VAL A 1179 -58.04 3.73 11.05
C VAL A 1179 -57.52 5.16 11.32
N VAL A 1180 -58.40 6.16 11.28
CA VAL A 1180 -58.02 7.56 11.57
C VAL A 1180 -57.64 7.75 13.04
N VAL A 1181 -58.39 7.14 13.97
CA VAL A 1181 -58.09 7.20 15.40
C VAL A 1181 -56.81 6.42 15.74
N ALA A 1182 -56.61 5.23 15.15
CA ALA A 1182 -55.37 4.45 15.36
C ALA A 1182 -54.13 5.17 14.80
N GLY A 1183 -54.25 5.81 13.63
CA GLY A 1183 -53.17 6.62 13.05
C GLY A 1183 -52.82 7.84 13.90
N ALA A 1184 -53.83 8.54 14.43
CA ALA A 1184 -53.63 9.67 15.33
C ALA A 1184 -52.98 9.25 16.66
N ILE A 1185 -53.39 8.12 17.23
CA ILE A 1185 -52.80 7.57 18.46
C ILE A 1185 -51.34 7.13 18.22
N ALA A 1186 -51.04 6.47 17.09
CA ALA A 1186 -49.67 6.08 16.74
C ALA A 1186 -48.75 7.30 16.59
N ALA A 1187 -49.24 8.37 15.95
CA ALA A 1187 -48.49 9.63 15.82
C ALA A 1187 -48.24 10.29 17.19
N ILE A 1188 -49.23 10.30 18.09
CA ILE A 1188 -49.08 10.83 19.45
C ILE A 1188 -48.09 9.98 20.26
N VAL A 1189 -48.14 8.65 20.16
CA VAL A 1189 -47.19 7.76 20.85
C VAL A 1189 -45.76 7.99 20.34
N ILE A 1190 -45.56 8.13 19.03
CA ILE A 1190 -44.25 8.43 18.44
C ILE A 1190 -43.74 9.79 18.93
N VAL A 1191 -44.59 10.82 18.97
CA VAL A 1191 -44.21 12.15 19.50
C VAL A 1191 -43.89 12.09 20.99
N VAL A 1192 -44.65 11.35 21.80
CA VAL A 1192 -44.40 11.19 23.25
C VAL A 1192 -43.12 10.38 23.51
N VAL A 1193 -42.85 9.32 22.74
CA VAL A 1193 -41.60 8.54 22.83
C VAL A 1193 -40.39 9.37 22.41
N LEU A 1194 -40.53 10.23 21.40
CA LEU A 1194 -39.48 11.16 20.95
C LEU A 1194 -39.25 12.31 21.95
N LEU A 1195 -40.29 12.77 22.66
CA LEU A 1195 -40.17 13.81 23.70
C LEU A 1195 -39.63 13.27 25.04
N ARG A 1196 -39.79 11.96 25.32
CA ARG A 1196 -39.31 11.32 26.57
C ARG A 1196 -37.83 10.91 26.53
N LYS A 1197 -37.19 10.88 25.36
CA LYS A 1197 -35.72 10.72 25.18
C LYS A 1197 -35.00 12.08 25.17
N ARG A 1198 -35.32 12.93 26.15
CA ARG A 1198 -34.56 14.13 26.49
C ARG A 1198 -33.71 13.87 27.72
#